data_AF-A0A3M1EA65-F1
#
_entry.id   AF-A0A3M1EA65-F1
#
_cell.length_a   1.000
_cell.length_b   1.000
_cell.length_c   1.000
_cell.angle_alpha   90.00
_cell.angle_beta   90.00
_cell.angle_gamma   90.00
#
_symmetry.space_group_name_H-M   'P 1'
#
loop_
_entity.id
_entity.type
_entity.pdbx_description
1 polymer ?
#
loop_
_entity_poly.entity_id
_entity_poly.type
_entity_poly.pdbx_seq_one_letter_code
_entity_poly.pdbx_strand_id
1 'polypeptide(L)'
;AQTSGTETGGTTAQTSGTETGGTTAQTGGEFCPENLEFAGQIGANEERPHNGGTPSTENYTNDAGITAVLAALPGEGEETTGLSLPIVEATVTAVVSFGNRENRQFWIQDANAAIQLFLAEPPDFGPVVVGQRISFTVNAIQNFFGTPQITQASDWTLVSEENPVYIQDKTGEAIPIEMLGQIVRVTGAVIANNGNCGGSSTCYTLQHGEETITLRSSSEFIDLCECITFVGPVSQFNGIPQLDTVVFDWFIDSQPGEGEISACEGTGGTTGGTAGTTGGTAGTTGGTAGTTGGTTGGTENAYCPENLDFDGQIGSNPDNEHHGGTPTLTPYTNDAGIAAVLAAVPETPGEEVTGLSLEIDGATVTAVVAFRENRQFWIQDAGGAIQFFLDQAPDFGTVVVGQKISLTVNALLNFNGTPEITQASNWQVVSSENPVYIQDKTGEAIPIEMLGQIVRVTGVITEALGSCGGSSNCYTLTHGGETITFRTASAFTEVCDCITFVGPVGQFNGTTQLDAVDFDFDTTNETGPGNGEFPECEGAGTGTAGSSAGTSAETAASTSEPMVPVVVINEIMYDPAKVPDDRGEYVELFNTSDQEISITNWILATLDSEGQEVEHTISSVTPLTIPPKGFFVLGVNARPSRNGGVTVDYEYDPVISLSNTGGDAVILKDPDGVVVDRVDYELDAPWPLHKMGFAIELRDPYLDNDQGENWGNATQTYGDGDHGTPGSENAPE
;
A
#
# COMPACT_ATOMS: atom_id res chain seq x y z
N ALA A 1 39.69 44.97 -30.99
CA ALA A 1 40.73 43.96 -30.79
C ALA A 1 40.88 43.74 -29.28
N GLN A 2 40.47 42.55 -28.83
CA GLN A 2 40.97 41.73 -27.72
C GLN A 2 41.49 42.43 -26.42
N THR A 3 40.76 42.20 -25.31
CA THR A 3 41.11 41.36 -24.12
C THR A 3 42.07 42.06 -23.13
N SER A 4 42.00 41.97 -21.80
CA SER A 4 41.37 41.08 -20.79
C SER A 4 41.46 41.81 -19.43
N GLY A 5 40.46 41.76 -18.54
CA GLY A 5 40.44 40.93 -17.31
C GLY A 5 41.28 41.52 -16.16
N THR A 6 40.70 41.92 -15.01
CA THR A 6 40.36 41.12 -13.81
C THR A 6 39.91 42.06 -12.65
N GLU A 7 39.14 41.49 -11.72
CA GLU A 7 38.38 42.01 -10.58
C GLU A 7 39.16 42.76 -9.47
N THR A 8 38.45 43.53 -8.62
CA THR A 8 38.22 43.22 -7.18
C THR A 8 37.43 44.31 -6.43
N GLY A 9 36.40 43.87 -5.69
CA GLY A 9 36.16 44.17 -4.27
C GLY A 9 35.73 45.58 -3.83
N GLY A 10 34.51 45.68 -3.28
CA GLY A 10 34.10 46.81 -2.46
C GLY A 10 32.93 46.46 -1.53
N THR A 11 33.21 46.28 -0.25
CA THR A 11 32.23 46.28 0.85
C THR A 11 32.22 47.64 1.52
N THR A 12 31.03 48.19 1.79
CA THR A 12 30.74 49.00 2.98
C THR A 12 29.23 49.14 3.18
N ALA A 13 28.81 49.04 4.43
CA ALA A 13 27.45 48.87 4.88
C ALA A 13 26.70 50.19 5.21
N GLN A 14 25.37 50.06 5.18
CA GLN A 14 24.31 50.76 5.92
C GLN A 14 24.01 52.25 5.67
N THR A 15 22.75 52.52 5.32
CA THR A 15 21.88 53.45 6.07
C THR A 15 20.40 53.07 5.93
N SER A 16 19.69 53.20 7.03
CA SER A 16 18.29 52.85 7.32
C SER A 16 17.25 53.78 6.68
N GLY A 17 16.09 53.23 6.31
CA GLY A 17 14.86 53.97 6.04
C GLY A 17 13.64 53.07 6.19
N THR A 18 12.86 53.32 7.24
CA THR A 18 11.61 52.66 7.60
C THR A 18 10.53 52.96 6.55
N GLU A 19 9.87 51.94 5.98
CA GLU A 19 8.55 52.13 5.35
C GLU A 19 7.53 51.11 5.84
N THR A 20 6.38 51.69 6.14
CA THR A 20 5.17 51.17 6.76
C THR A 20 4.43 50.19 5.87
N GLY A 21 3.83 49.17 6.50
CA GLY A 21 3.09 48.09 5.86
C GLY A 21 2.00 48.52 4.87
N GLY A 22 2.03 47.84 3.73
CA GLY A 22 0.85 47.54 2.93
C GLY A 22 0.87 46.03 2.70
N THR A 23 -0.08 45.32 3.30
CA THR A 23 -0.35 43.91 2.98
C THR A 23 -0.99 43.86 1.59
N THR A 24 -0.18 43.62 0.56
CA THR A 24 -0.67 43.01 -0.67
C THR A 24 -0.86 41.53 -0.38
N ALA A 25 -2.11 41.06 -0.41
CA ALA A 25 -2.41 39.64 -0.40
C ALA A 25 -1.72 38.98 -1.60
N GLN A 26 -0.83 38.02 -1.35
CA GLN A 26 -0.19 37.25 -2.39
C GLN A 26 -1.18 36.22 -2.96
N THR A 27 -1.29 36.22 -4.28
CA THR A 27 -2.16 35.35 -5.08
C THR A 27 -1.59 33.92 -5.09
N GLY A 28 -2.44 32.92 -4.86
CA GLY A 28 -2.08 31.52 -4.56
C GLY A 28 -1.33 30.70 -5.63
N GLY A 29 -0.72 31.33 -6.63
CA GLY A 29 0.19 30.67 -7.58
C GLY A 29 1.67 30.70 -7.20
N GLU A 30 2.09 31.59 -6.28
CA GLU A 30 3.52 31.76 -5.91
C GLU A 30 4.07 30.68 -4.95
N PHE A 31 3.20 29.83 -4.38
CA PHE A 31 3.56 28.87 -3.32
C PHE A 31 3.53 27.40 -3.76
N CYS A 32 3.06 27.10 -4.96
CA CYS A 32 2.99 25.73 -5.45
C CYS A 32 4.22 25.41 -6.33
N PRO A 33 4.90 24.28 -6.10
CA PRO A 33 6.08 23.89 -6.88
C PRO A 33 5.73 23.71 -8.37
N GLU A 34 6.52 24.34 -9.25
CA GLU A 34 6.35 24.28 -10.71
C GLU A 34 6.80 22.94 -11.33
N ASN A 35 7.47 22.10 -10.54
CA ASN A 35 8.18 20.94 -11.03
C ASN A 35 7.30 19.70 -10.96
N LEU A 36 6.83 19.28 -12.12
CA LEU A 36 6.25 17.97 -12.31
C LEU A 36 6.69 17.41 -13.66
N GLU A 37 7.32 16.24 -13.64
CA GLU A 37 7.69 15.54 -14.86
C GLU A 37 6.48 14.72 -15.35
N PHE A 38 5.88 15.16 -16.46
CA PHE A 38 4.81 14.42 -17.12
C PHE A 38 5.40 13.29 -17.97
N ALA A 39 5.03 12.05 -17.66
CA ALA A 39 5.51 10.87 -18.35
C ALA A 39 4.54 10.35 -19.43
N GLY A 40 3.59 11.18 -19.89
CA GLY A 40 2.79 10.90 -21.08
C GLY A 40 1.57 9.99 -20.90
N GLN A 41 1.34 9.41 -19.72
CA GLN A 41 0.31 8.40 -19.51
C GLN A 41 -0.83 8.89 -18.64
N ILE A 42 -2.06 8.55 -19.03
CA ILE A 42 -3.27 8.74 -18.23
C ILE A 42 -3.57 7.41 -17.53
N GLY A 43 -3.21 7.34 -16.24
CA GLY A 43 -3.29 6.15 -15.41
C GLY A 43 -2.14 5.17 -15.65
N ALA A 44 -1.16 5.14 -14.74
CA ALA A 44 -0.04 4.21 -14.75
C ALA A 44 0.05 3.51 -13.37
N ASN A 45 0.57 2.28 -13.37
CA ASN A 45 0.95 1.53 -12.17
C ASN A 45 2.39 1.01 -12.34
N GLU A 46 3.02 0.55 -11.25
CA GLU A 46 4.43 0.16 -11.22
C GLU A 46 4.79 -0.98 -12.20
N GLU A 47 3.81 -1.80 -12.59
CA GLU A 47 3.97 -2.89 -13.57
C GLU A 47 4.12 -2.38 -15.03
N ARG A 48 3.83 -1.11 -15.30
CA ARG A 48 3.87 -0.50 -16.63
C ARG A 48 4.66 0.81 -16.58
N PRO A 49 6.00 0.75 -16.58
CA PRO A 49 6.84 1.94 -16.53
C PRO A 49 6.48 2.90 -17.66
N HIS A 50 6.46 4.19 -17.33
CA HIS A 50 5.99 5.22 -18.24
C HIS A 50 6.71 5.17 -19.59
N ASN A 51 5.93 5.21 -20.68
CA ASN A 51 6.41 5.01 -22.03
C ASN A 51 6.57 6.34 -22.79
N GLY A 52 7.61 7.08 -22.45
CA GLY A 52 8.31 7.99 -23.36
C GLY A 52 7.63 9.31 -23.73
N GLY A 53 8.29 10.02 -24.66
CA GLY A 53 8.05 11.41 -25.04
C GLY A 53 8.96 12.38 -24.28
N THR A 54 9.78 13.17 -24.97
CA THR A 54 10.57 14.22 -24.31
C THR A 54 9.70 15.47 -24.16
N PRO A 55 9.41 15.95 -22.94
CA PRO A 55 8.66 17.20 -22.75
C PRO A 55 9.31 18.37 -23.49
N SER A 56 8.49 19.21 -24.10
CA SER A 56 8.93 20.39 -24.85
C SER A 56 7.95 21.54 -24.65
N THR A 57 8.49 22.76 -24.55
CA THR A 57 7.71 24.00 -24.58
C THR A 57 7.66 24.61 -25.99
N GLU A 58 8.32 23.98 -26.97
CA GLU A 58 8.22 24.35 -28.38
C GLU A 58 7.03 23.65 -29.04
N ASN A 59 6.12 24.44 -29.62
CA ASN A 59 4.98 23.91 -30.36
C ASN A 59 5.43 23.21 -31.65
N TYR A 60 4.61 22.28 -32.13
CA TYR A 60 4.78 21.62 -33.41
C TYR A 60 4.75 22.62 -34.56
N THR A 61 5.50 22.32 -35.62
CA THR A 61 5.47 23.07 -36.87
C THR A 61 4.67 22.38 -37.97
N ASN A 62 4.33 21.10 -37.76
CA ASN A 62 3.58 20.29 -38.73
C ASN A 62 2.08 20.45 -38.51
N ASP A 63 1.33 20.65 -39.59
CA ASP A 63 -0.14 20.53 -39.61
C ASP A 63 -0.47 19.15 -40.16
N ALA A 64 -0.92 18.24 -39.28
CA ALA A 64 -1.19 16.86 -39.64
C ALA A 64 -2.59 16.69 -40.25
N GLY A 65 -3.39 17.76 -40.30
CA GLY A 65 -4.75 17.72 -40.84
C GLY A 65 -5.84 17.54 -39.78
N ILE A 66 -5.52 17.63 -38.48
CA ILE A 66 -6.50 17.42 -37.39
C ILE A 66 -7.64 18.45 -37.48
N THR A 67 -7.34 19.70 -37.87
CA THR A 67 -8.36 20.75 -38.06
C THR A 67 -9.43 20.35 -39.09
N ALA A 68 -9.04 19.64 -40.16
CA ALA A 68 -9.98 19.17 -41.17
C ALA A 68 -10.89 18.06 -40.64
N VAL A 69 -10.38 17.22 -39.73
CA VAL A 69 -11.16 16.19 -39.03
C VAL A 69 -12.17 16.85 -38.08
N LEU A 70 -11.73 17.82 -37.28
CA LEU A 70 -12.62 18.57 -36.38
C LEU A 70 -13.74 19.31 -37.14
N ALA A 71 -13.42 19.89 -38.31
CA ALA A 71 -14.41 20.55 -39.16
C ALA A 71 -15.46 19.60 -39.77
N ALA A 72 -15.18 18.29 -39.78
CA ALA A 72 -16.10 17.26 -40.27
C ALA A 72 -16.97 16.64 -39.17
N LEU A 73 -16.78 17.01 -37.89
CA LEU A 73 -17.52 16.44 -36.77
C LEU A 73 -19.03 16.60 -36.93
N PRO A 74 -19.81 15.55 -36.61
CA PRO A 74 -21.26 15.63 -36.62
C PRO A 74 -21.80 16.38 -35.38
N GLY A 75 -23.13 16.46 -35.27
CA GLY A 75 -23.78 16.98 -34.07
C GLY A 75 -23.45 16.16 -32.83
N GLU A 76 -23.73 16.72 -31.65
CA GLU A 76 -23.51 16.03 -30.38
C GLU A 76 -24.29 14.70 -30.31
N GLY A 77 -23.61 13.62 -29.93
CA GLY A 77 -24.16 12.27 -29.84
C GLY A 77 -24.22 11.51 -31.18
N GLU A 78 -23.80 12.13 -32.28
CA GLU A 78 -23.82 11.53 -33.62
C GLU A 78 -22.45 11.01 -34.05
N GLU A 79 -22.44 10.07 -35.00
CA GLU A 79 -21.25 9.50 -35.63
C GLU A 79 -21.32 9.66 -37.16
N THR A 80 -20.21 10.04 -37.79
CA THR A 80 -20.03 10.07 -39.24
C THR A 80 -19.05 8.99 -39.67
N THR A 81 -19.46 8.12 -40.58
CA THR A 81 -18.65 7.01 -41.11
C THR A 81 -18.38 7.18 -42.61
N GLY A 82 -17.47 6.37 -43.17
CA GLY A 82 -17.12 6.40 -44.59
C GLY A 82 -16.25 7.60 -45.00
N LEU A 83 -15.54 8.18 -44.04
CA LEU A 83 -14.59 9.25 -44.27
C LEU A 83 -13.30 8.73 -44.92
N SER A 84 -12.58 9.64 -45.55
CA SER A 84 -11.24 9.40 -46.09
C SER A 84 -10.42 10.68 -45.92
N LEU A 85 -10.22 11.06 -44.66
CA LEU A 85 -9.43 12.24 -44.28
C LEU A 85 -8.05 11.78 -43.85
N PRO A 86 -6.96 12.24 -44.50
CA PRO A 86 -5.62 11.83 -44.13
C PRO A 86 -5.15 12.57 -42.87
N ILE A 87 -4.48 11.84 -41.98
CA ILE A 87 -3.63 12.36 -40.94
C ILE A 87 -2.18 12.06 -41.30
N VAL A 88 -1.32 13.08 -41.30
CA VAL A 88 0.08 12.97 -41.76
C VAL A 88 1.04 13.45 -40.67
N GLU A 89 1.77 12.51 -40.08
CA GLU A 89 2.78 12.74 -39.03
C GLU A 89 2.25 13.50 -37.80
N ALA A 90 1.08 13.11 -37.27
CA ALA A 90 0.59 13.61 -35.98
C ALA A 90 1.37 12.97 -34.83
N THR A 91 1.63 13.73 -33.76
CA THR A 91 2.35 13.23 -32.58
C THR A 91 1.37 12.65 -31.57
N VAL A 92 1.65 11.44 -31.06
CA VAL A 92 0.94 10.86 -29.91
C VAL A 92 1.37 11.57 -28.63
N THR A 93 0.42 12.19 -27.93
CA THR A 93 0.70 13.07 -26.78
C THR A 93 0.27 12.51 -25.44
N ALA A 94 -0.72 11.61 -25.42
CA ALA A 94 -1.14 10.90 -24.22
C ALA A 94 -1.74 9.53 -24.56
N VAL A 95 -1.56 8.54 -23.68
CA VAL A 95 -2.14 7.19 -23.85
C VAL A 95 -2.86 6.74 -22.57
N VAL A 96 -3.90 5.92 -22.72
CA VAL A 96 -4.51 5.19 -21.59
C VAL A 96 -3.88 3.81 -21.50
N SER A 97 -3.25 3.50 -20.37
CA SER A 97 -2.44 2.28 -20.16
C SER A 97 -3.08 1.24 -19.24
N PHE A 98 -4.40 1.23 -19.08
CA PHE A 98 -5.10 0.27 -18.22
C PHE A 98 -6.40 -0.27 -18.83
N GLY A 99 -6.82 -1.43 -18.31
CA GLY A 99 -8.07 -2.10 -18.67
C GLY A 99 -8.18 -2.45 -20.16
N ASN A 100 -9.41 -2.59 -20.65
CA ASN A 100 -9.66 -2.91 -22.05
C ASN A 100 -9.38 -1.74 -23.01
N ARG A 101 -8.91 -0.58 -22.54
CA ARG A 101 -8.71 0.63 -23.37
C ARG A 101 -7.27 0.77 -23.87
N GLU A 102 -6.38 -0.08 -23.39
CA GLU A 102 -4.97 -0.12 -23.78
C GLU A 102 -4.81 -0.21 -25.31
N ASN A 103 -3.90 0.61 -25.87
CA ASN A 103 -3.64 0.74 -27.31
C ASN A 103 -4.85 1.14 -28.18
N ARG A 104 -6.01 1.43 -27.56
CA ARG A 104 -7.26 1.82 -28.25
C ARG A 104 -7.73 3.22 -27.90
N GLN A 105 -7.28 3.77 -26.77
CA GLN A 105 -7.59 5.12 -26.34
C GLN A 105 -6.31 5.95 -26.14
N PHE A 106 -6.14 6.99 -26.96
CA PHE A 106 -4.97 7.87 -26.91
C PHE A 106 -5.26 9.22 -27.59
N TRP A 107 -4.37 10.19 -27.44
CA TRP A 107 -4.49 11.53 -28.01
C TRP A 107 -3.38 11.79 -29.02
N ILE A 108 -3.72 12.53 -30.06
CA ILE A 108 -2.75 13.07 -31.01
C ILE A 108 -2.87 14.57 -31.10
N GLN A 109 -1.76 15.23 -31.42
CA GLN A 109 -1.70 16.67 -31.60
C GLN A 109 -0.81 17.05 -32.80
N ASP A 110 -1.17 18.15 -33.44
CA ASP A 110 -0.39 18.86 -34.44
C ASP A 110 -0.21 20.33 -34.04
N ALA A 111 0.34 21.17 -34.93
CA ALA A 111 0.59 22.59 -34.65
C ALA A 111 -0.67 23.39 -34.29
N ASN A 112 -1.85 22.90 -34.70
CA ASN A 112 -3.10 23.67 -34.73
C ASN A 112 -4.17 23.09 -33.81
N ALA A 113 -4.20 21.76 -33.62
CA ALA A 113 -5.29 21.09 -32.91
C ALA A 113 -4.85 19.75 -32.30
N ALA A 114 -5.66 19.25 -31.37
CA ALA A 114 -5.57 17.92 -30.80
C ALA A 114 -6.90 17.17 -30.92
N ILE A 115 -6.85 15.85 -30.92
CA ILE A 115 -8.05 15.00 -30.95
C ILE A 115 -7.79 13.66 -30.26
N GLN A 116 -8.83 13.12 -29.64
CA GLN A 116 -8.81 11.78 -29.04
C GLN A 116 -9.11 10.71 -30.10
N LEU A 117 -8.44 9.57 -29.97
CA LEU A 117 -8.80 8.32 -30.62
C LEU A 117 -9.44 7.42 -29.56
N PHE A 118 -10.58 6.83 -29.92
CA PHE A 118 -11.29 5.83 -29.12
C PHE A 118 -11.72 4.71 -30.06
N LEU A 119 -10.78 3.82 -30.36
CA LEU A 119 -10.90 2.84 -31.43
C LEU A 119 -11.54 1.54 -30.95
N ALA A 120 -12.29 0.89 -31.84
CA ALA A 120 -12.79 -0.47 -31.57
C ALA A 120 -11.64 -1.50 -31.54
N GLU A 121 -10.67 -1.35 -32.45
CA GLU A 121 -9.50 -2.22 -32.61
C GLU A 121 -8.21 -1.39 -32.52
N PRO A 122 -7.13 -1.94 -31.97
CA PRO A 122 -5.86 -1.22 -31.87
C PRO A 122 -5.21 -1.02 -33.25
N PRO A 123 -4.31 -0.03 -33.41
CA PRO A 123 -3.50 0.11 -34.61
C PRO A 123 -2.64 -1.13 -34.91
N ASP A 124 -2.34 -1.37 -36.19
CA ASP A 124 -1.63 -2.57 -36.66
C ASP A 124 -0.09 -2.45 -36.67
N PHE A 125 0.46 -1.29 -36.27
CA PHE A 125 1.90 -1.04 -36.22
C PHE A 125 2.56 -1.42 -34.89
N GLY A 126 1.82 -1.96 -33.93
CA GLY A 126 2.32 -2.35 -32.61
C GLY A 126 1.78 -1.46 -31.48
N PRO A 127 2.45 -1.45 -30.30
CA PRO A 127 1.98 -0.68 -29.15
C PRO A 127 2.03 0.82 -29.44
N VAL A 128 1.02 1.52 -28.94
CA VAL A 128 0.93 2.99 -29.02
C VAL A 128 1.69 3.58 -27.85
N VAL A 129 2.70 4.38 -28.16
CA VAL A 129 3.64 4.96 -27.19
C VAL A 129 3.68 6.48 -27.39
N VAL A 130 3.85 7.22 -26.30
CA VAL A 130 3.92 8.69 -26.35
C VAL A 130 5.18 9.14 -27.07
N GLY A 131 5.06 10.21 -27.86
CA GLY A 131 6.14 10.71 -28.73
C GLY A 131 6.26 9.96 -30.07
N GLN A 132 5.44 8.96 -30.35
CA GLN A 132 5.35 8.40 -31.70
C GLN A 132 4.72 9.43 -32.67
N ARG A 133 5.27 9.52 -33.90
CA ARG A 133 4.61 10.19 -35.02
C ARG A 133 3.95 9.16 -35.92
N ILE A 134 2.67 9.35 -36.18
CA ILE A 134 1.85 8.40 -36.92
C ILE A 134 1.11 9.09 -38.06
N SER A 135 0.88 8.34 -39.14
CA SER A 135 0.02 8.73 -40.26
C SER A 135 -1.02 7.65 -40.48
N PHE A 136 -2.23 8.03 -40.89
CA PHE A 136 -3.34 7.11 -41.14
C PHE A 136 -4.48 7.82 -41.89
N THR A 137 -5.47 7.05 -42.32
CA THR A 137 -6.72 7.55 -42.90
C THR A 137 -7.84 7.44 -41.87
N VAL A 138 -8.51 8.56 -41.55
CA VAL A 138 -9.71 8.57 -40.70
C VAL A 138 -10.89 8.02 -41.50
N ASN A 139 -11.58 7.01 -40.96
CA ASN A 139 -12.75 6.38 -41.56
C ASN A 139 -14.06 6.72 -40.84
N ALA A 140 -14.01 6.96 -39.52
CA ALA A 140 -15.17 7.36 -38.73
C ALA A 140 -14.78 8.30 -37.58
N ILE A 141 -15.68 9.24 -37.29
CA ILE A 141 -15.56 10.19 -36.19
C ILE A 141 -16.89 10.36 -35.47
N GLN A 142 -16.83 10.64 -34.18
CA GLN A 142 -17.98 10.87 -33.32
C GLN A 142 -17.78 12.16 -32.51
N ASN A 143 -18.88 12.82 -32.17
CA ASN A 143 -18.91 13.83 -31.12
C ASN A 143 -19.63 13.25 -29.89
N PHE A 144 -18.88 12.66 -28.97
CA PHE A 144 -19.43 12.00 -27.79
C PHE A 144 -19.68 13.03 -26.68
N PHE A 145 -20.93 13.51 -26.58
CA PHE A 145 -21.33 14.51 -25.57
C PHE A 145 -20.42 15.73 -25.49
N GLY A 146 -19.99 16.25 -26.65
CA GLY A 146 -19.09 17.40 -26.78
C GLY A 146 -17.61 17.05 -26.94
N THR A 147 -17.24 15.76 -26.82
CA THR A 147 -15.86 15.27 -26.96
C THR A 147 -15.63 14.71 -28.37
N PRO A 148 -14.80 15.38 -29.21
CA PRO A 148 -14.41 14.87 -30.52
C PRO A 148 -13.58 13.58 -30.44
N GLN A 149 -13.97 12.55 -31.18
CA GLN A 149 -13.28 11.26 -31.19
C GLN A 149 -13.14 10.71 -32.61
N ILE A 150 -11.98 10.13 -32.93
CA ILE A 150 -11.82 9.22 -34.06
C ILE A 150 -12.14 7.81 -33.57
N THR A 151 -13.14 7.18 -34.19
CA THR A 151 -13.64 5.85 -33.78
C THR A 151 -13.15 4.73 -34.71
N GLN A 152 -12.79 5.06 -35.96
CA GLN A 152 -12.22 4.12 -36.93
C GLN A 152 -11.17 4.78 -37.82
N ALA A 153 -10.07 4.07 -38.08
CA ALA A 153 -8.99 4.50 -38.96
C ALA A 153 -8.31 3.30 -39.64
N SER A 154 -7.68 3.56 -40.79
CA SER A 154 -7.00 2.60 -41.66
C SER A 154 -5.66 3.13 -42.14
N ASP A 155 -4.91 2.30 -42.87
CA ASP A 155 -3.68 2.70 -43.57
C ASP A 155 -2.61 3.29 -42.63
N TRP A 156 -2.45 2.69 -41.45
CA TRP A 156 -1.53 3.20 -40.46
C TRP A 156 -0.07 3.12 -40.92
N THR A 157 0.71 4.11 -40.50
CA THR A 157 2.15 4.17 -40.69
C THR A 157 2.77 4.79 -39.46
N LEU A 158 3.62 4.04 -38.77
CA LEU A 158 4.54 4.60 -37.77
C LEU A 158 5.69 5.28 -38.52
N VAL A 159 5.82 6.60 -38.33
CA VAL A 159 6.77 7.44 -39.07
C VAL A 159 8.08 7.56 -38.31
N SER A 160 8.00 7.81 -37.00
CA SER A 160 9.15 7.89 -36.10
C SER A 160 8.71 7.71 -34.65
N GLU A 161 9.66 7.41 -33.79
CA GLU A 161 9.47 7.27 -32.35
C GLU A 161 10.28 8.36 -31.63
N GLU A 162 10.03 8.56 -30.33
CA GLU A 162 10.81 9.48 -29.46
C GLU A 162 10.80 10.96 -29.88
N ASN A 163 9.67 11.45 -30.38
CA ASN A 163 9.52 12.88 -30.70
C ASN A 163 9.16 13.70 -29.45
N PRO A 164 9.51 15.00 -29.43
CA PRO A 164 9.10 15.88 -28.34
C PRO A 164 7.58 16.03 -28.23
N VAL A 165 7.09 16.12 -26.99
CA VAL A 165 5.67 16.36 -26.68
C VAL A 165 5.50 17.81 -26.25
N TYR A 166 4.68 18.55 -26.98
CA TYR A 166 4.44 19.96 -26.67
C TYR A 166 3.50 20.08 -25.46
N ILE A 167 3.97 20.76 -24.42
CA ILE A 167 3.24 21.05 -23.18
C ILE A 167 3.06 22.56 -23.07
N GLN A 168 1.82 22.98 -22.80
CA GLN A 168 1.47 24.38 -22.63
C GLN A 168 1.30 24.73 -21.15
N ASP A 169 2.13 25.63 -20.65
CA ASP A 169 1.95 26.18 -19.30
C ASP A 169 0.74 27.10 -19.25
N LYS A 170 -0.20 26.77 -18.36
CA LYS A 170 -1.49 27.47 -18.18
C LYS A 170 -1.78 27.83 -16.72
N THR A 171 -0.79 27.73 -15.85
CA THR A 171 -0.86 28.28 -14.49
C THR A 171 -1.17 29.78 -14.55
N GLY A 172 -2.23 30.21 -13.88
CA GLY A 172 -2.67 31.62 -13.89
C GLY A 172 -3.35 32.12 -15.16
N GLU A 173 -3.52 31.28 -16.19
CA GLU A 173 -4.20 31.66 -17.44
C GLU A 173 -5.51 30.88 -17.62
N ALA A 174 -6.55 31.52 -18.16
CA ALA A 174 -7.78 30.83 -18.50
C ALA A 174 -7.51 29.70 -19.50
N ILE A 175 -8.15 28.55 -19.30
CA ILE A 175 -8.09 27.38 -20.19
C ILE A 175 -9.42 27.31 -20.94
N PRO A 176 -9.48 27.81 -22.17
CA PRO A 176 -10.73 27.85 -22.92
C PRO A 176 -10.97 26.53 -23.68
N ILE A 177 -12.21 26.30 -24.11
CA ILE A 177 -12.65 25.03 -24.70
C ILE A 177 -11.93 24.67 -26.01
N GLU A 178 -11.36 25.64 -26.73
CA GLU A 178 -10.52 25.38 -27.92
C GLU A 178 -9.24 24.62 -27.62
N MET A 179 -8.83 24.53 -26.35
CA MET A 179 -7.68 23.72 -25.91
C MET A 179 -8.00 22.25 -25.73
N LEU A 180 -9.23 21.81 -26.01
CA LEU A 180 -9.65 20.42 -25.90
C LEU A 180 -8.63 19.44 -26.53
N GLY A 181 -8.24 18.45 -25.73
CA GLY A 181 -7.28 17.41 -26.10
C GLY A 181 -5.81 17.86 -26.12
N GLN A 182 -5.51 19.16 -26.05
CA GLN A 182 -4.14 19.67 -26.01
C GLN A 182 -3.54 19.45 -24.63
N ILE A 183 -2.24 19.17 -24.58
CA ILE A 183 -1.54 18.97 -23.31
C ILE A 183 -1.25 20.31 -22.64
N VAL A 184 -1.75 20.46 -21.42
CA VAL A 184 -1.48 21.62 -20.55
C VAL A 184 -0.76 21.20 -19.29
N ARG A 185 0.06 22.09 -18.73
CA ARG A 185 0.55 22.04 -17.36
C ARG A 185 -0.12 23.15 -16.55
N VAL A 186 -0.77 22.77 -15.46
CA VAL A 186 -1.52 23.69 -14.59
C VAL A 186 -1.16 23.38 -13.15
N THR A 187 -0.55 24.35 -12.49
CA THR A 187 -0.20 24.27 -11.07
C THR A 187 -1.15 25.15 -10.27
N GLY A 188 -1.74 24.61 -9.20
CA GLY A 188 -2.69 25.36 -8.39
C GLY A 188 -3.04 24.68 -7.08
N ALA A 189 -3.79 25.38 -6.23
CA ALA A 189 -4.27 24.87 -4.95
C ALA A 189 -5.69 24.32 -5.06
N VAL A 190 -5.97 23.20 -4.41
CA VAL A 190 -7.33 22.65 -4.31
C VAL A 190 -8.11 23.42 -3.25
N ILE A 191 -9.09 24.23 -3.67
CA ILE A 191 -9.82 25.12 -2.74
C ILE A 191 -11.23 24.63 -2.40
N ALA A 192 -11.74 23.61 -3.10
CA ALA A 192 -13.02 22.99 -2.77
C ALA A 192 -13.10 21.55 -3.27
N ASN A 193 -13.78 20.70 -2.49
CA ASN A 193 -14.24 19.38 -2.89
C ASN A 193 -15.74 19.49 -3.20
N ASN A 194 -16.09 19.32 -4.46
CA ASN A 194 -17.45 19.44 -4.98
C ASN A 194 -18.20 18.09 -4.98
N GLY A 195 -17.60 17.04 -4.43
CA GLY A 195 -18.18 15.70 -4.33
C GLY A 195 -18.18 14.91 -5.63
N ASN A 196 -18.92 13.80 -5.64
CA ASN A 196 -19.00 12.90 -6.80
C ASN A 196 -19.64 13.63 -8.00
N CYS A 197 -18.96 13.58 -9.14
CA CYS A 197 -19.39 14.22 -10.40
C CYS A 197 -19.46 13.23 -11.57
N GLY A 198 -19.73 11.96 -11.28
CA GLY A 198 -20.01 10.91 -12.26
C GLY A 198 -18.97 9.79 -12.26
N GLY A 199 -19.45 8.54 -12.29
CA GLY A 199 -18.62 7.35 -12.14
C GLY A 199 -18.10 7.21 -10.71
N SER A 200 -16.83 6.79 -10.58
CA SER A 200 -16.07 6.74 -9.32
C SER A 200 -15.27 8.02 -9.05
N SER A 201 -15.48 9.11 -9.82
CA SER A 201 -14.66 10.32 -9.71
C SER A 201 -15.30 11.41 -8.84
N THR A 202 -14.46 12.07 -8.05
CA THR A 202 -14.73 13.29 -7.29
C THR A 202 -14.28 14.51 -8.09
N CYS A 203 -15.04 15.60 -8.02
CA CYS A 203 -14.68 16.88 -8.63
C CYS A 203 -14.17 17.86 -7.58
N TYR A 204 -13.11 18.55 -7.91
CA TYR A 204 -12.45 19.57 -7.10
C TYR A 204 -12.41 20.89 -7.84
N THR A 205 -12.30 21.99 -7.09
CA THR A 205 -12.00 23.31 -7.63
C THR A 205 -10.52 23.57 -7.45
N LEU A 206 -9.77 23.60 -8.56
CA LEU A 206 -8.35 23.93 -8.58
C LEU A 206 -8.20 25.42 -8.88
N GLN A 207 -7.64 26.18 -7.95
CA GLN A 207 -7.30 27.58 -8.13
C GLN A 207 -5.85 27.71 -8.64
N HIS A 208 -5.67 28.34 -9.79
CA HIS A 208 -4.36 28.59 -10.39
C HIS A 208 -4.25 30.08 -10.74
N GLY A 209 -3.49 30.84 -9.97
CA GLY A 209 -3.46 32.31 -10.07
C GLY A 209 -4.83 32.94 -9.71
N GLU A 210 -5.36 33.79 -10.59
CA GLU A 210 -6.70 34.39 -10.43
C GLU A 210 -7.82 33.53 -11.03
N GLU A 211 -7.48 32.43 -11.69
CA GLU A 211 -8.39 31.54 -12.40
C GLU A 211 -8.72 30.28 -11.58
N THR A 212 -9.83 29.64 -11.93
CA THR A 212 -10.23 28.35 -11.35
C THR A 212 -10.66 27.39 -12.45
N ILE A 213 -10.33 26.11 -12.29
CA ILE A 213 -10.78 25.04 -13.18
C ILE A 213 -11.27 23.83 -12.39
N THR A 214 -12.21 23.07 -12.96
CA THR A 214 -12.62 21.79 -12.38
C THR A 214 -11.54 20.76 -12.61
N LEU A 215 -11.07 20.15 -11.52
CA LEU A 215 -10.23 18.96 -11.54
C LEU A 215 -11.08 17.75 -11.16
N ARG A 216 -11.18 16.75 -12.02
CA ARG A 216 -11.94 15.52 -11.79
C ARG A 216 -10.99 14.35 -11.65
N SER A 217 -11.11 13.61 -10.55
CA SER A 217 -10.23 12.49 -10.23
C SER A 217 -10.92 11.36 -9.47
N SER A 218 -10.51 10.12 -9.71
CA SER A 218 -10.84 8.97 -8.86
C SER A 218 -9.80 8.67 -7.79
N SER A 219 -8.79 9.55 -7.62
CA SER A 219 -7.79 9.41 -6.56
C SER A 219 -8.37 9.77 -5.19
N GLU A 220 -8.01 8.97 -4.20
CA GLU A 220 -8.33 9.19 -2.78
C GLU A 220 -7.31 10.11 -2.08
N PHE A 221 -6.25 10.53 -2.78
CA PHE A 221 -5.10 11.28 -2.25
C PHE A 221 -5.15 12.80 -2.48
N ILE A 222 -6.31 13.35 -2.89
CA ILE A 222 -6.46 14.80 -3.11
C ILE A 222 -7.16 15.42 -1.90
N ASP A 223 -6.41 16.24 -1.17
CA ASP A 223 -6.95 16.98 -0.03
C ASP A 223 -7.24 18.45 -0.36
N LEU A 224 -8.09 19.06 0.47
CA LEU A 224 -8.27 20.51 0.44
C LEU A 224 -6.98 21.20 0.85
N CYS A 225 -6.71 22.34 0.21
CA CYS A 225 -5.53 23.18 0.43
C CYS A 225 -4.21 22.53 0.04
N GLU A 226 -4.26 21.47 -0.79
CA GLU A 226 -3.08 20.86 -1.38
C GLU A 226 -2.71 21.55 -2.71
N CYS A 227 -1.41 21.70 -2.97
CA CYS A 227 -0.89 22.12 -4.26
C CYS A 227 -0.83 20.92 -5.21
N ILE A 228 -1.44 21.07 -6.39
CA ILE A 228 -1.42 20.06 -7.44
C ILE A 228 -0.86 20.68 -8.70
N THR A 229 0.06 19.98 -9.35
CA THR A 229 0.38 20.21 -10.75
C THR A 229 -0.29 19.13 -11.59
N PHE A 230 -1.18 19.53 -12.48
CA PHE A 230 -1.76 18.66 -13.50
C PHE A 230 -0.96 18.81 -14.78
N VAL A 231 -0.57 17.69 -15.40
CA VAL A 231 -0.10 17.69 -16.78
C VAL A 231 -0.86 16.63 -17.57
N GLY A 232 -1.53 17.04 -18.65
CA GLY A 232 -2.36 16.13 -19.43
C GLY A 232 -3.28 16.84 -20.40
N PRO A 233 -4.10 16.10 -21.17
CA PRO A 233 -5.03 16.68 -22.12
C PRO A 233 -6.18 17.40 -21.42
N VAL A 234 -6.57 18.56 -21.95
CA VAL A 234 -7.81 19.25 -21.52
C VAL A 234 -9.02 18.41 -21.91
N SER A 235 -9.90 18.14 -20.96
CA SER A 235 -11.18 17.45 -21.13
C SER A 235 -12.35 18.45 -21.06
N GLN A 236 -13.58 17.97 -21.19
CA GLN A 236 -14.77 18.78 -20.96
C GLN A 236 -15.94 17.97 -20.43
N PHE A 237 -16.85 18.69 -19.78
CA PHE A 237 -18.19 18.21 -19.46
C PHE A 237 -19.22 19.30 -19.79
N ASN A 238 -20.21 18.98 -20.63
CA ASN A 238 -21.26 19.91 -21.08
C ASN A 238 -20.73 21.24 -21.64
N GLY A 239 -19.63 21.19 -22.39
CA GLY A 239 -19.00 22.36 -23.01
C GLY A 239 -18.16 23.21 -22.06
N ILE A 240 -17.95 22.77 -20.82
CA ILE A 240 -17.08 23.42 -19.84
C ILE A 240 -15.74 22.66 -19.80
N PRO A 241 -14.60 23.34 -20.01
CA PRO A 241 -13.29 22.71 -19.93
C PRO A 241 -12.98 22.26 -18.50
N GLN A 242 -12.36 21.09 -18.38
CA GLN A 242 -11.96 20.51 -17.10
C GLN A 242 -10.68 19.68 -17.27
N LEU A 243 -10.04 19.35 -16.15
CA LEU A 243 -8.86 18.49 -16.08
C LEU A 243 -9.29 17.13 -15.54
N ASP A 244 -9.02 16.05 -16.26
CA ASP A 244 -9.44 14.69 -15.89
C ASP A 244 -8.22 13.79 -15.67
N THR A 245 -8.19 13.06 -14.56
CA THR A 245 -7.22 11.98 -14.31
C THR A 245 -7.84 10.86 -13.46
N VAL A 246 -7.21 9.70 -13.38
CA VAL A 246 -7.71 8.53 -12.64
C VAL A 246 -6.96 8.26 -11.34
N VAL A 247 -5.65 8.52 -11.28
CA VAL A 247 -4.79 8.29 -10.10
C VAL A 247 -3.72 9.38 -10.07
N PHE A 248 -3.51 10.00 -8.91
CA PHE A 248 -2.60 11.16 -8.69
C PHE A 248 -1.29 10.82 -7.99
N ASP A 249 -1.06 9.55 -7.67
CA ASP A 249 -0.06 9.12 -6.68
C ASP A 249 1.36 9.66 -6.94
N TRP A 250 1.68 9.87 -8.21
CA TRP A 250 3.01 10.24 -8.71
C TRP A 250 3.14 11.74 -9.04
N PHE A 251 2.13 12.56 -8.69
CA PHE A 251 1.99 13.94 -9.20
C PHE A 251 1.84 15.04 -8.14
N ILE A 252 2.05 14.72 -6.88
CA ILE A 252 1.87 15.69 -5.80
C ILE A 252 3.23 16.04 -5.20
N ASP A 253 3.67 17.28 -5.46
CA ASP A 253 4.71 17.92 -4.67
C ASP A 253 4.04 18.90 -3.69
N SER A 254 3.98 18.51 -2.42
CA SER A 254 3.44 19.30 -1.32
C SER A 254 4.55 19.80 -0.40
N GLN A 255 5.54 20.51 -0.96
CA GLN A 255 6.32 21.48 -0.20
C GLN A 255 5.63 22.85 -0.37
N PRO A 256 4.71 23.27 0.53
CA PRO A 256 4.39 24.68 0.60
C PRO A 256 5.68 25.40 1.01
N GLY A 257 6.20 26.26 0.15
CA GLY A 257 7.19 27.23 0.60
C GLY A 257 6.59 27.97 1.79
N GLU A 258 7.31 28.04 2.91
CA GLU A 258 6.84 28.54 4.22
C GLU A 258 5.90 29.76 4.12
N GLY A 259 4.60 29.51 3.99
CA GLY A 259 3.57 30.51 3.73
C GLY A 259 2.19 29.88 3.54
N GLU A 260 1.23 30.31 4.35
CA GLU A 260 -0.16 29.83 4.33
C GLU A 260 -0.85 30.17 3.00
N ILE A 261 -1.57 29.20 2.40
CA ILE A 261 -2.38 29.42 1.19
C ILE A 261 -3.58 30.30 1.57
N SER A 262 -3.51 31.59 1.23
CA SER A 262 -4.49 32.62 1.61
C SER A 262 -5.96 32.32 1.22
N ALA A 263 -6.19 31.47 0.20
CA ALA A 263 -7.52 31.06 -0.22
C ALA A 263 -8.23 30.11 0.77
N CYS A 264 -7.46 29.48 1.67
CA CYS A 264 -7.97 28.58 2.71
C CYS A 264 -8.15 29.26 4.08
N GLU A 265 -7.81 30.54 4.23
CA GLU A 265 -8.08 31.30 5.44
C GLU A 265 -9.58 31.63 5.55
N GLY A 266 -10.36 30.80 6.26
CA GLY A 266 -11.74 31.17 6.58
C GLY A 266 -12.72 30.10 7.10
N THR A 267 -12.38 28.81 7.08
CA THR A 267 -13.30 27.75 7.55
C THR A 267 -12.98 27.18 8.93
N GLY A 268 -12.34 27.99 9.78
CA GLY A 268 -12.26 27.74 11.21
C GLY A 268 -13.59 28.08 11.90
N GLY A 269 -14.39 27.06 12.20
CA GLY A 269 -15.33 26.98 13.32
C GLY A 269 -16.44 28.04 13.46
N THR A 270 -17.69 27.64 13.18
CA THR A 270 -18.84 28.13 13.96
C THR A 270 -19.79 27.00 14.31
N THR A 271 -19.88 26.72 15.61
CA THR A 271 -20.99 26.05 16.27
C THR A 271 -22.26 26.91 16.18
N GLY A 272 -23.38 26.27 15.83
CA GLY A 272 -24.73 26.70 16.22
C GLY A 272 -25.45 27.71 15.31
N GLY A 273 -26.66 27.32 14.88
CA GLY A 273 -27.72 28.30 14.58
C GLY A 273 -28.53 28.02 13.33
N THR A 274 -29.38 26.98 13.34
CA THR A 274 -30.51 26.93 12.39
C THR A 274 -31.54 27.99 12.80
N ALA A 275 -31.55 29.12 12.10
CA ALA A 275 -32.66 30.06 12.07
C ALA A 275 -33.29 30.02 10.67
N GLY A 276 -34.50 29.48 10.59
CA GLY A 276 -35.19 29.23 9.33
C GLY A 276 -36.09 30.36 8.84
N THR A 277 -36.77 30.08 7.74
CA THR A 277 -38.09 30.64 7.35
C THR A 277 -38.74 29.67 6.35
N THR A 278 -39.72 28.87 6.77
CA THR A 278 -41.20 29.01 6.58
C THR A 278 -41.78 28.35 5.33
N GLY A 279 -42.65 27.36 5.56
CA GLY A 279 -43.69 26.86 4.64
C GLY A 279 -44.39 25.63 5.21
N GLY A 280 -45.67 25.76 5.63
CA GLY A 280 -46.44 24.78 6.42
C GLY A 280 -46.77 23.45 5.71
N THR A 281 -47.31 22.42 6.38
CA THR A 281 -48.62 22.39 7.04
C THR A 281 -48.74 21.14 7.93
N ALA A 282 -49.51 21.24 9.02
CA ALA A 282 -49.70 20.21 10.03
C ALA A 282 -50.49 18.96 9.56
N GLY A 283 -50.16 17.81 10.14
CA GLY A 283 -50.94 16.58 10.09
C GLY A 283 -50.53 15.61 11.22
N THR A 284 -51.24 15.66 12.34
CA THR A 284 -51.10 14.77 13.50
C THR A 284 -51.85 13.46 13.33
N THR A 285 -51.18 12.33 13.57
CA THR A 285 -51.70 11.04 14.09
C THR A 285 -50.46 10.26 14.56
N GLY A 286 -50.27 9.81 15.80
CA GLY A 286 -51.22 9.20 16.73
C GLY A 286 -51.09 7.68 16.62
N GLY A 287 -50.25 7.06 17.45
CA GLY A 287 -50.07 5.61 17.49
C GLY A 287 -49.17 5.17 18.65
N THR A 288 -49.79 4.83 19.77
CA THR A 288 -49.18 4.26 20.99
C THR A 288 -49.65 2.82 21.14
N ALA A 289 -48.72 1.88 21.41
CA ALA A 289 -48.90 0.63 22.16
C ALA A 289 -47.47 0.06 22.35
N GLY A 290 -46.91 -0.11 23.55
CA GLY A 290 -47.38 -0.96 24.66
C GLY A 290 -46.85 -2.39 24.42
N THR A 291 -46.10 -3.07 25.28
CA THR A 291 -46.06 -3.05 26.75
C THR A 291 -44.96 -4.01 27.27
N THR A 292 -44.24 -3.57 28.30
CA THR A 292 -43.84 -4.24 29.58
C THR A 292 -42.96 -5.51 29.65
N GLY A 293 -41.93 -5.37 30.51
CA GLY A 293 -41.28 -6.39 31.35
C GLY A 293 -39.77 -6.40 31.12
N GLY A 294 -38.85 -6.06 32.03
CA GLY A 294 -38.86 -6.09 33.49
C GLY A 294 -37.66 -6.91 33.97
N THR A 295 -36.47 -6.29 33.99
CA THR A 295 -35.23 -6.61 34.74
C THR A 295 -34.92 -8.07 35.11
N THR A 296 -33.82 -8.60 34.57
CA THR A 296 -32.80 -9.33 35.34
C THR A 296 -31.43 -8.96 34.78
N GLY A 297 -30.53 -8.48 35.63
CA GLY A 297 -29.12 -8.36 35.29
C GLY A 297 -28.56 -9.74 34.96
N GLY A 298 -27.96 -9.85 33.78
CA GLY A 298 -27.02 -10.88 33.40
C GLY A 298 -25.83 -10.14 32.80
N THR A 299 -24.64 -10.44 33.27
CA THR A 299 -23.37 -10.06 32.65
C THR A 299 -23.39 -10.52 31.19
N GLU A 300 -23.26 -9.60 30.24
CA GLU A 300 -22.98 -9.98 28.85
C GLU A 300 -21.52 -10.45 28.82
N ASN A 301 -21.34 -11.79 28.77
CA ASN A 301 -20.03 -12.41 28.56
C ASN A 301 -19.48 -12.00 27.18
N ALA A 302 -18.16 -11.77 27.14
CA ALA A 302 -17.35 -11.56 25.96
C ALA A 302 -17.66 -12.60 24.86
N TYR A 303 -17.98 -12.14 23.65
CA TYR A 303 -18.21 -13.01 22.50
C TYR A 303 -17.20 -12.67 21.41
N CYS A 304 -16.49 -13.69 20.96
CA CYS A 304 -15.54 -13.65 19.85
C CYS A 304 -16.28 -13.26 18.56
N PRO A 305 -15.63 -12.59 17.59
CA PRO A 305 -16.29 -12.19 16.36
C PRO A 305 -16.90 -13.40 15.64
N GLU A 306 -18.22 -13.39 15.45
CA GLU A 306 -18.98 -14.49 14.83
C GLU A 306 -18.79 -14.59 13.30
N ASN A 307 -18.11 -13.60 12.68
CA ASN A 307 -18.19 -13.37 11.24
C ASN A 307 -16.82 -13.08 10.60
N LEU A 308 -15.90 -14.04 10.60
CA LEU A 308 -14.88 -14.06 9.55
C LEU A 308 -15.50 -14.70 8.31
N ASP A 309 -15.63 -13.90 7.24
CA ASP A 309 -16.01 -14.38 5.92
C ASP A 309 -14.92 -15.34 5.40
N PHE A 310 -15.35 -16.41 4.73
CA PHE A 310 -14.40 -17.39 4.17
C PHE A 310 -13.93 -16.93 2.80
N ASP A 311 -12.71 -16.41 2.73
CA ASP A 311 -12.12 -15.91 1.48
C ASP A 311 -11.55 -17.00 0.56
N GLY A 312 -11.50 -18.26 1.03
CA GLY A 312 -11.04 -19.40 0.24
C GLY A 312 -9.53 -19.43 -0.07
N GLN A 313 -8.76 -18.49 0.45
CA GLN A 313 -7.35 -18.31 0.11
C GLN A 313 -6.49 -18.33 1.38
N ILE A 314 -5.33 -19.00 1.33
CA ILE A 314 -4.39 -19.10 2.44
C ILE A 314 -3.19 -18.18 2.15
N GLY A 315 -2.98 -17.21 3.03
CA GLY A 315 -2.04 -16.09 2.87
C GLY A 315 -2.65 -14.94 2.06
N SER A 316 -2.68 -13.74 2.62
CA SER A 316 -3.12 -12.52 1.96
C SER A 316 -1.94 -11.78 1.33
N ASN A 317 -2.14 -11.33 0.10
CA ASN A 317 -1.58 -10.08 -0.38
C ASN A 317 -2.83 -9.17 -0.54
N PRO A 318 -2.86 -7.94 0.02
CA PRO A 318 -3.97 -7.00 -0.21
C PRO A 318 -4.24 -6.71 -1.70
N ASP A 319 -3.31 -7.04 -2.60
CA ASP A 319 -3.41 -6.87 -4.04
C ASP A 319 -4.02 -8.07 -4.83
N ASN A 320 -4.42 -9.16 -4.17
CA ASN A 320 -5.04 -10.31 -4.85
C ASN A 320 -6.58 -10.26 -4.80
N GLU A 321 -7.26 -10.47 -5.93
CA GLU A 321 -8.71 -10.72 -5.94
C GLU A 321 -9.03 -12.01 -5.15
N HIS A 322 -9.78 -11.89 -4.04
CA HIS A 322 -10.23 -13.05 -3.27
C HIS A 322 -11.13 -13.95 -4.12
N HIS A 323 -10.69 -15.19 -4.35
CA HIS A 323 -11.39 -16.14 -5.21
C HIS A 323 -12.29 -17.11 -4.43
N GLY A 324 -13.06 -16.60 -3.46
CA GLY A 324 -13.85 -17.42 -2.53
C GLY A 324 -15.05 -18.11 -3.18
N GLY A 325 -15.08 -19.46 -3.13
CA GLY A 325 -16.27 -20.25 -3.47
C GLY A 325 -17.37 -20.09 -2.42
N THR A 326 -18.65 -20.21 -2.79
CA THR A 326 -19.76 -20.01 -1.84
C THR A 326 -19.73 -21.05 -0.71
N PRO A 327 -19.59 -20.65 0.57
CA PRO A 327 -19.53 -21.60 1.67
C PRO A 327 -20.86 -22.35 1.86
N THR A 328 -20.79 -23.61 2.26
CA THR A 328 -21.96 -24.44 2.59
C THR A 328 -21.70 -25.34 3.79
N LEU A 329 -22.74 -25.65 4.55
CA LEU A 329 -22.72 -26.67 5.60
C LEU A 329 -23.19 -28.04 5.09
N THR A 330 -23.39 -28.19 3.78
CA THR A 330 -23.82 -29.46 3.17
C THR A 330 -22.60 -30.28 2.77
N PRO A 331 -22.41 -31.49 3.34
CA PRO A 331 -21.28 -32.35 3.00
C PRO A 331 -21.27 -32.75 1.52
N TYR A 332 -20.07 -33.00 0.99
CA TYR A 332 -19.92 -33.60 -0.33
C TYR A 332 -20.54 -35.00 -0.37
N THR A 333 -21.30 -35.27 -1.43
CA THR A 333 -21.86 -36.60 -1.70
C THR A 333 -21.16 -37.30 -2.86
N ASN A 334 -20.33 -36.58 -3.63
CA ASN A 334 -19.51 -37.14 -4.69
C ASN A 334 -18.27 -37.78 -4.10
N ASP A 335 -18.00 -39.03 -4.44
CA ASP A 335 -16.70 -39.66 -4.26
C ASP A 335 -15.97 -39.52 -5.59
N ALA A 336 -14.96 -38.65 -5.61
CA ALA A 336 -14.14 -38.36 -6.78
C ALA A 336 -12.92 -39.30 -6.85
N GLY A 337 -12.72 -40.18 -5.86
CA GLY A 337 -11.61 -41.13 -5.81
C GLY A 337 -10.47 -40.74 -4.86
N ILE A 338 -10.60 -39.67 -4.07
CA ILE A 338 -9.54 -39.23 -3.14
C ILE A 338 -9.20 -40.32 -2.12
N ALA A 339 -10.18 -41.10 -1.64
CA ALA A 339 -9.91 -42.20 -0.71
C ALA A 339 -8.93 -43.26 -1.29
N ALA A 340 -9.00 -43.53 -2.60
CA ALA A 340 -8.07 -44.44 -3.27
C ALA A 340 -6.68 -43.82 -3.44
N VAL A 341 -6.61 -42.50 -3.66
CA VAL A 341 -5.35 -41.74 -3.71
C VAL A 341 -4.66 -41.76 -2.35
N LEU A 342 -5.39 -41.45 -1.27
CA LEU A 342 -4.88 -41.48 0.11
C LEU A 342 -4.36 -42.87 0.50
N ALA A 343 -5.05 -43.94 0.08
CA ALA A 343 -4.61 -45.31 0.33
C ALA A 343 -3.33 -45.71 -0.42
N ALA A 344 -2.92 -44.95 -1.44
CA ALA A 344 -1.71 -45.18 -2.21
C ALA A 344 -0.50 -44.34 -1.75
N VAL A 345 -0.69 -43.45 -0.77
CA VAL A 345 0.38 -42.64 -0.18
C VAL A 345 1.35 -43.57 0.56
N PRO A 346 2.68 -43.43 0.37
CA PRO A 346 3.65 -44.29 1.04
C PRO A 346 3.61 -44.08 2.57
N GLU A 347 3.75 -45.14 3.35
CA GLU A 347 3.70 -45.06 4.82
C GLU A 347 4.94 -44.35 5.40
N THR A 348 6.08 -44.38 4.70
CA THR A 348 7.34 -43.79 5.17
C THR A 348 7.39 -42.28 4.90
N PRO A 349 7.62 -41.44 5.93
CA PRO A 349 7.92 -40.03 5.73
C PRO A 349 9.11 -39.78 4.78
N GLY A 350 8.94 -38.85 3.84
CA GLY A 350 9.91 -38.47 2.83
C GLY A 350 9.97 -39.40 1.62
N GLU A 351 9.18 -40.47 1.58
CA GLU A 351 9.10 -41.38 0.44
C GLU A 351 8.10 -40.87 -0.60
N GLU A 352 8.49 -40.95 -1.88
CA GLU A 352 7.65 -40.61 -3.02
C GLU A 352 7.43 -41.84 -3.90
N VAL A 353 6.18 -42.09 -4.28
CA VAL A 353 5.81 -43.09 -5.27
C VAL A 353 5.46 -42.39 -6.58
N THR A 354 6.03 -42.85 -7.69
CA THR A 354 5.84 -42.27 -9.03
C THR A 354 5.30 -43.31 -10.01
N GLY A 355 4.82 -42.87 -11.18
CA GLY A 355 4.27 -43.75 -12.21
C GLY A 355 2.86 -44.26 -11.88
N LEU A 356 2.15 -43.55 -11.02
CA LEU A 356 0.75 -43.82 -10.71
C LEU A 356 -0.17 -43.43 -11.88
N SER A 357 -1.35 -44.04 -11.89
CA SER A 357 -2.46 -43.72 -12.80
C SER A 357 -3.77 -43.83 -12.03
N LEU A 358 -3.89 -43.05 -10.97
CA LEU A 358 -5.11 -42.99 -10.14
C LEU A 358 -5.95 -41.82 -10.63
N GLU A 359 -7.22 -42.08 -10.95
CA GLU A 359 -8.11 -41.05 -11.47
C GLU A 359 -8.79 -40.31 -10.31
N ILE A 360 -8.86 -38.99 -10.43
CA ILE A 360 -9.76 -38.14 -9.68
C ILE A 360 -10.82 -37.62 -10.65
N ASP A 361 -12.09 -37.81 -10.33
CA ASP A 361 -13.21 -37.37 -11.18
C ASP A 361 -14.14 -36.39 -10.45
N GLY A 362 -13.90 -35.10 -10.63
CA GLY A 362 -14.75 -34.01 -10.15
C GLY A 362 -14.61 -33.70 -8.66
N ALA A 363 -13.38 -33.69 -8.12
CA ALA A 363 -13.09 -33.21 -6.77
C ALA A 363 -13.14 -31.68 -6.71
N THR A 364 -13.60 -31.11 -5.58
CA THR A 364 -13.74 -29.65 -5.43
C THR A 364 -12.45 -29.05 -4.89
N VAL A 365 -11.93 -27.98 -5.50
CA VAL A 365 -10.85 -27.16 -4.97
C VAL A 365 -11.36 -26.37 -3.78
N THR A 366 -10.76 -26.55 -2.61
CA THR A 366 -11.26 -26.02 -1.33
C THR A 366 -10.41 -24.91 -0.73
N ALA A 367 -9.12 -24.83 -1.08
CA ALA A 367 -8.22 -23.76 -0.65
C ALA A 367 -7.05 -23.62 -1.64
N VAL A 368 -6.52 -22.40 -1.83
CA VAL A 368 -5.36 -22.10 -2.68
C VAL A 368 -4.35 -21.23 -1.91
N VAL A 369 -3.06 -21.48 -2.09
CA VAL A 369 -1.99 -20.63 -1.51
C VAL A 369 -1.59 -19.54 -2.50
N ALA A 370 -1.83 -18.28 -2.14
CA ALA A 370 -1.74 -17.13 -3.05
C ALA A 370 -0.35 -16.92 -3.66
N PHE A 371 0.69 -16.93 -2.82
CA PHE A 371 2.09 -16.66 -3.19
C PHE A 371 2.80 -17.87 -3.85
N ARG A 372 2.07 -18.94 -4.18
CA ARG A 372 2.61 -20.17 -4.78
C ARG A 372 2.18 -20.39 -6.23
N GLU A 373 1.63 -19.38 -6.92
CA GLU A 373 1.41 -19.38 -8.37
C GLU A 373 0.62 -20.62 -8.88
N ASN A 374 -0.47 -20.99 -8.21
CA ASN A 374 -1.28 -22.20 -8.53
C ASN A 374 -0.57 -23.55 -8.35
N ARG A 375 0.58 -23.61 -7.67
CA ARG A 375 1.32 -24.86 -7.42
C ARG A 375 1.00 -25.52 -6.08
N GLN A 376 0.30 -24.83 -5.18
CA GLN A 376 -0.12 -25.37 -3.89
C GLN A 376 -1.59 -25.06 -3.60
N PHE A 377 -2.41 -26.10 -3.46
CA PHE A 377 -3.86 -26.00 -3.24
C PHE A 377 -4.44 -27.32 -2.72
N TRP A 378 -5.66 -27.30 -2.18
CA TRP A 378 -6.36 -28.48 -1.65
C TRP A 378 -7.56 -28.84 -2.49
N ILE A 379 -7.83 -30.15 -2.57
CA ILE A 379 -9.09 -30.68 -3.11
C ILE A 379 -9.78 -31.57 -2.07
N GLN A 380 -11.10 -31.64 -2.15
CA GLN A 380 -11.93 -32.46 -1.28
C GLN A 380 -13.11 -33.11 -2.03
N ASP A 381 -13.48 -34.30 -1.56
CA ASP A 381 -14.67 -35.05 -1.95
C ASP A 381 -15.30 -35.74 -0.71
N ALA A 382 -16.23 -36.66 -0.89
CA ALA A 382 -16.87 -37.40 0.19
C ALA A 382 -15.94 -38.44 0.87
N GLY A 383 -14.83 -38.80 0.22
CA GLY A 383 -13.84 -39.79 0.66
C GLY A 383 -12.64 -39.19 1.39
N GLY A 384 -12.39 -37.88 1.28
CA GLY A 384 -11.36 -37.17 2.03
C GLY A 384 -10.89 -35.89 1.35
N ALA A 385 -9.76 -35.36 1.82
CA ALA A 385 -9.07 -34.22 1.25
C ALA A 385 -7.58 -34.52 1.05
N ILE A 386 -6.95 -33.86 0.10
CA ILE A 386 -5.51 -33.95 -0.16
C ILE A 386 -4.98 -32.65 -0.77
N GLN A 387 -3.73 -32.32 -0.47
CA GLN A 387 -3.06 -31.15 -1.04
C GLN A 387 -2.21 -31.49 -2.27
N PHE A 388 -2.03 -30.48 -3.10
CA PHE A 388 -1.05 -30.44 -4.17
C PHE A 388 0.18 -29.65 -3.71
N PHE A 389 1.36 -30.14 -4.05
CA PHE A 389 2.60 -29.39 -4.00
C PHE A 389 3.38 -29.68 -5.28
N LEU A 390 3.08 -28.93 -6.33
CA LEU A 390 3.52 -29.21 -7.69
C LEU A 390 4.81 -28.49 -8.03
N ASP A 391 5.66 -29.14 -8.82
CA ASP A 391 6.83 -28.48 -9.42
C ASP A 391 6.43 -27.39 -10.41
N GLN A 392 5.31 -27.58 -11.12
CA GLN A 392 4.82 -26.70 -12.19
C GLN A 392 3.30 -26.52 -12.06
N ALA A 393 2.80 -25.33 -12.40
CA ALA A 393 1.37 -25.04 -12.35
C ALA A 393 0.57 -25.92 -13.35
N PRO A 394 -0.70 -26.22 -13.07
CA PRO A 394 -1.56 -26.95 -14.01
C PRO A 394 -1.72 -26.25 -15.36
N ASP A 395 -1.90 -27.03 -16.42
CA ASP A 395 -1.94 -26.53 -17.81
C ASP A 395 -3.30 -25.95 -18.25
N PHE A 396 -4.31 -25.99 -17.37
CA PHE A 396 -5.66 -25.47 -17.66
C PHE A 396 -5.89 -24.02 -17.19
N GLY A 397 -4.86 -23.33 -16.67
CA GLY A 397 -4.93 -21.94 -16.21
C GLY A 397 -5.02 -21.80 -14.69
N THR A 398 -5.58 -20.68 -14.22
CA THR A 398 -5.64 -20.33 -12.79
C THR A 398 -6.52 -21.31 -12.00
N VAL A 399 -5.98 -21.77 -10.87
CA VAL A 399 -6.70 -22.63 -9.92
C VAL A 399 -7.49 -21.73 -8.98
N VAL A 400 -8.80 -21.95 -8.92
CA VAL A 400 -9.74 -21.11 -8.16
C VAL A 400 -10.57 -21.98 -7.24
N VAL A 401 -10.82 -21.52 -6.01
CA VAL A 401 -11.69 -22.23 -5.07
C VAL A 401 -13.11 -22.37 -5.62
N GLY A 402 -13.72 -23.53 -5.39
CA GLY A 402 -15.01 -23.89 -5.96
C GLY A 402 -14.95 -24.46 -7.39
N GLN A 403 -13.76 -24.55 -8.01
CA GLN A 403 -13.60 -25.37 -9.21
C GLN A 403 -13.75 -26.85 -8.86
N LYS A 404 -14.44 -27.61 -9.70
CA LYS A 404 -14.36 -29.07 -9.71
C LYS A 404 -13.39 -29.51 -10.79
N ILE A 405 -12.41 -30.32 -10.42
CA ILE A 405 -11.36 -30.78 -11.34
C ILE A 405 -11.33 -32.30 -11.42
N SER A 406 -11.04 -32.79 -12.62
CA SER A 406 -10.69 -34.19 -12.89
C SER A 406 -9.26 -34.25 -13.41
N LEU A 407 -8.53 -35.30 -13.06
CA LEU A 407 -7.11 -35.48 -13.39
C LEU A 407 -6.66 -36.92 -13.14
N THR A 408 -5.49 -37.26 -13.63
CA THR A 408 -4.77 -38.50 -13.31
C THR A 408 -3.58 -38.17 -12.40
N VAL A 409 -3.56 -38.72 -11.18
CA VAL A 409 -2.43 -38.61 -10.24
C VAL A 409 -1.27 -39.50 -10.73
N ASN A 410 -0.08 -38.92 -10.83
CA ASN A 410 1.13 -39.59 -11.32
C ASN A 410 2.20 -39.80 -10.25
N ALA A 411 2.23 -38.96 -9.22
CA ALA A 411 3.13 -39.12 -8.08
C ALA A 411 2.49 -38.66 -6.76
N LEU A 412 2.85 -39.35 -5.69
CA LEU A 412 2.44 -39.06 -4.32
C LEU A 412 3.64 -39.07 -3.38
N LEU A 413 3.76 -38.05 -2.55
CA LEU A 413 4.76 -37.91 -1.50
C LEU A 413 4.09 -37.97 -0.14
N ASN A 414 4.73 -38.63 0.83
CA ASN A 414 4.40 -38.46 2.24
C ASN A 414 5.39 -37.45 2.85
N PHE A 415 5.02 -36.17 2.89
CA PHE A 415 5.87 -35.15 3.46
C PHE A 415 5.67 -35.09 4.98
N ASN A 416 6.53 -35.79 5.73
CA ASN A 416 6.50 -35.82 7.21
C ASN A 416 5.12 -36.15 7.81
N GLY A 417 4.39 -37.08 7.19
CA GLY A 417 3.04 -37.51 7.58
C GLY A 417 1.92 -36.85 6.77
N THR A 418 2.22 -35.83 5.96
CA THR A 418 1.24 -35.10 5.15
C THR A 418 1.22 -35.66 3.73
N PRO A 419 0.09 -36.21 3.25
CA PRO A 419 -0.06 -36.66 1.88
C PRO A 419 -0.04 -35.50 0.87
N GLU A 420 0.79 -35.61 -0.17
CA GLU A 420 0.92 -34.59 -1.22
C GLU A 420 0.85 -35.21 -2.60
N ILE A 421 0.07 -34.62 -3.50
CA ILE A 421 0.19 -34.88 -4.95
C ILE A 421 1.27 -33.97 -5.51
N THR A 422 2.37 -34.57 -5.96
CA THR A 422 3.53 -33.86 -6.51
C THR A 422 3.52 -33.83 -8.04
N GLN A 423 2.84 -34.77 -8.69
CA GLN A 423 2.67 -34.81 -10.15
C GLN A 423 1.29 -35.33 -10.54
N ALA A 424 0.67 -34.66 -11.52
CA ALA A 424 -0.60 -35.05 -12.12
C ALA A 424 -0.69 -34.60 -13.60
N SER A 425 -1.57 -35.25 -14.35
CA SER A 425 -1.79 -35.03 -15.77
C SER A 425 -3.26 -35.17 -16.14
N ASN A 426 -3.60 -34.96 -17.42
CA ASN A 426 -4.97 -35.09 -17.95
C ASN A 426 -5.99 -34.19 -17.23
N TRP A 427 -5.57 -32.98 -16.87
CA TRP A 427 -6.40 -32.06 -16.13
C TRP A 427 -7.63 -31.61 -16.92
N GLN A 428 -8.74 -31.50 -16.21
CA GLN A 428 -9.99 -30.99 -16.76
C GLN A 428 -10.75 -30.23 -15.67
N VAL A 429 -11.12 -28.97 -15.95
CA VAL A 429 -12.13 -28.26 -15.15
C VAL A 429 -13.51 -28.78 -15.55
N VAL A 430 -14.18 -29.44 -14.62
CA VAL A 430 -15.53 -30.02 -14.81
C VAL A 430 -16.60 -28.94 -14.68
N SER A 431 -16.46 -28.06 -13.68
CA SER A 431 -17.35 -26.92 -13.44
C SER A 431 -16.68 -25.92 -12.49
N SER A 432 -17.13 -24.67 -12.48
CA SER A 432 -16.68 -23.60 -11.58
C SER A 432 -17.80 -23.19 -10.61
N GLU A 433 -17.48 -22.37 -9.62
CA GLU A 433 -18.44 -21.77 -8.67
C GLU A 433 -19.25 -22.80 -7.85
N ASN A 434 -18.66 -23.96 -7.57
CA ASN A 434 -19.29 -24.96 -6.69
C ASN A 434 -19.16 -24.55 -5.22
N PRO A 435 -20.14 -24.89 -4.38
CA PRO A 435 -20.04 -24.62 -2.95
C PRO A 435 -18.89 -25.36 -2.26
N VAL A 436 -18.28 -24.72 -1.26
CA VAL A 436 -17.23 -25.29 -0.42
C VAL A 436 -17.81 -25.76 0.90
N TYR A 437 -17.65 -27.05 1.22
CA TYR A 437 -18.16 -27.60 2.48
C TYR A 437 -17.26 -27.19 3.65
N ILE A 438 -17.83 -26.46 4.61
CA ILE A 438 -17.16 -26.03 5.84
C ILE A 438 -17.79 -26.77 7.02
N GLN A 439 -16.93 -27.36 7.85
CA GLN A 439 -17.33 -28.09 9.05
C GLN A 439 -17.13 -27.22 10.29
N ASP A 440 -18.22 -26.81 10.95
CA ASP A 440 -18.10 -26.19 12.27
C ASP A 440 -17.67 -27.25 13.30
N LYS A 441 -16.53 -27.00 13.95
CA LYS A 441 -15.89 -27.89 14.92
C LYS A 441 -15.61 -27.19 16.26
N THR A 442 -16.29 -26.08 16.52
CA THR A 442 -16.24 -25.42 17.82
C THR A 442 -16.78 -26.35 18.91
N GLY A 443 -15.95 -26.71 19.90
CA GLY A 443 -16.33 -27.67 20.96
C GLY A 443 -16.33 -29.14 20.58
N GLU A 444 -15.82 -29.52 19.40
CA GLU A 444 -15.68 -30.92 18.99
C GLU A 444 -14.21 -31.26 18.70
N ALA A 445 -13.76 -32.45 19.08
CA ALA A 445 -12.41 -32.90 18.75
C ALA A 445 -12.19 -32.93 17.21
N ILE A 446 -11.01 -32.50 16.78
CA ILE A 446 -10.58 -32.48 15.37
C ILE A 446 -9.47 -33.53 15.20
N PRO A 447 -9.82 -34.75 14.82
CA PRO A 447 -8.88 -35.86 14.73
C PRO A 447 -8.13 -35.87 13.40
N ILE A 448 -7.02 -36.62 13.33
CA ILE A 448 -6.08 -36.62 12.19
C ILE A 448 -6.72 -37.11 10.87
N GLU A 449 -7.82 -37.86 10.91
CA GLU A 449 -8.57 -38.23 9.70
C GLU A 449 -9.23 -37.04 9.00
N MET A 450 -9.28 -35.86 9.64
CA MET A 450 -9.78 -34.63 9.05
C MET A 450 -8.72 -33.86 8.25
N LEU A 451 -7.51 -34.37 8.12
CA LEU A 451 -6.43 -33.71 7.37
C LEU A 451 -6.89 -33.20 5.99
N GLY A 452 -6.57 -31.94 5.71
CA GLY A 452 -6.91 -31.21 4.49
C GLY A 452 -8.37 -30.78 4.37
N GLN A 453 -9.28 -31.25 5.24
CA GLN A 453 -10.68 -30.85 5.19
C GLN A 453 -10.87 -29.45 5.77
N ILE A 454 -11.81 -28.68 5.23
CA ILE A 454 -12.08 -27.32 5.72
C ILE A 454 -12.92 -27.36 7.00
N VAL A 455 -12.39 -26.74 8.06
CA VAL A 455 -13.07 -26.58 9.35
C VAL A 455 -13.24 -25.10 9.68
N ARG A 456 -14.29 -24.79 10.45
CA ARG A 456 -14.45 -23.54 11.18
C ARG A 456 -14.31 -23.83 12.67
N VAL A 457 -13.43 -23.13 13.36
CA VAL A 457 -13.18 -23.30 14.79
C VAL A 457 -13.07 -21.95 15.45
N THR A 458 -13.95 -21.67 16.40
CA THR A 458 -13.88 -20.46 17.23
C THR A 458 -13.41 -20.83 18.64
N GLY A 459 -12.37 -20.18 19.13
CA GLY A 459 -11.80 -20.49 20.44
C GLY A 459 -10.83 -19.42 20.93
N VAL A 460 -10.32 -19.63 22.15
CA VAL A 460 -9.39 -18.71 22.81
C VAL A 460 -8.00 -19.32 22.86
N ILE A 461 -6.98 -18.55 22.52
CA ILE A 461 -5.60 -18.94 22.73
C ILE A 461 -5.31 -18.96 24.23
N THR A 462 -4.87 -20.09 24.76
CA THR A 462 -4.74 -20.32 26.21
C THR A 462 -3.31 -20.57 26.67
N GLU A 463 -2.41 -20.90 25.74
CA GLU A 463 -1.01 -21.16 26.04
C GLU A 463 -0.16 -20.88 24.80
N ALA A 464 0.99 -20.23 24.98
CA ALA A 464 2.02 -20.13 23.96
C ALA A 464 2.98 -21.32 24.10
N LEU A 465 3.09 -22.12 23.05
CA LEU A 465 3.98 -23.30 22.99
C LEU A 465 5.35 -22.95 22.41
N GLY A 466 5.52 -21.73 21.90
CA GLY A 466 6.75 -21.21 21.28
C GLY A 466 6.91 -21.65 19.82
N SER A 467 8.12 -21.48 19.29
CA SER A 467 8.43 -21.85 17.90
C SER A 467 8.24 -23.35 17.67
N CYS A 468 7.54 -23.71 16.59
CA CYS A 468 7.20 -25.09 16.27
C CYS A 468 7.52 -25.50 14.82
N GLY A 469 8.63 -24.97 14.29
CA GLY A 469 9.17 -25.33 12.98
C GLY A 469 8.79 -24.33 11.88
N GLY A 470 9.76 -24.05 11.00
CA GLY A 470 9.67 -22.92 10.06
C GLY A 470 9.77 -21.58 10.81
N SER A 471 9.10 -20.55 10.27
CA SER A 471 8.95 -19.22 10.88
C SER A 471 7.71 -19.09 11.78
N SER A 472 7.04 -20.19 12.13
CA SER A 472 5.76 -20.17 12.85
C SER A 472 5.88 -20.44 14.35
N ASN A 473 5.03 -19.76 15.12
CA ASN A 473 4.77 -20.04 16.53
C ASN A 473 3.55 -20.95 16.68
N CYS A 474 3.56 -21.77 17.73
CA CYS A 474 2.44 -22.63 18.11
C CYS A 474 1.81 -22.18 19.40
N TYR A 475 0.51 -22.39 19.46
CA TYR A 475 -0.34 -22.01 20.57
C TYR A 475 -1.36 -23.11 20.86
N THR A 476 -1.84 -23.19 22.09
CA THR A 476 -2.99 -24.01 22.46
C THR A 476 -4.26 -23.19 22.26
N LEU A 477 -5.06 -23.53 21.25
CA LEU A 477 -6.41 -23.00 21.06
C LEU A 477 -7.41 -23.85 21.83
N THR A 478 -8.07 -23.27 22.82
CA THR A 478 -9.17 -23.89 23.57
C THR A 478 -10.50 -23.50 22.95
N HIS A 479 -11.32 -24.48 22.56
CA HIS A 479 -12.61 -24.28 21.91
C HIS A 479 -13.65 -25.24 22.49
N GLY A 480 -14.67 -24.70 23.17
CA GLY A 480 -15.81 -25.47 23.69
C GLY A 480 -15.44 -26.68 24.58
N GLY A 481 -14.33 -26.60 25.31
CA GLY A 481 -13.82 -27.66 26.20
C GLY A 481 -12.84 -28.65 25.57
N GLU A 482 -12.55 -28.50 24.28
CA GLU A 482 -11.49 -29.22 23.56
C GLU A 482 -10.31 -28.28 23.30
N THR A 483 -9.16 -28.85 22.94
CA THR A 483 -7.94 -28.09 22.61
C THR A 483 -7.31 -28.57 21.31
N ILE A 484 -6.77 -27.66 20.52
CA ILE A 484 -5.97 -27.98 19.33
C ILE A 484 -4.76 -27.05 19.22
N THR A 485 -3.67 -27.53 18.61
CA THR A 485 -2.54 -26.68 18.27
C THR A 485 -2.94 -25.72 17.15
N PHE A 486 -2.85 -24.42 17.42
CA PHE A 486 -2.94 -23.36 16.41
C PHE A 486 -1.52 -22.91 16.07
N ARG A 487 -1.16 -22.96 14.79
CA ARG A 487 0.17 -22.63 14.30
C ARG A 487 0.07 -21.48 13.31
N THR A 488 0.78 -20.39 13.59
CA THR A 488 0.74 -19.20 12.74
C THR A 488 2.09 -18.52 12.66
N ALA A 489 2.33 -17.84 11.53
CA ALA A 489 3.45 -16.92 11.37
C ALA A 489 3.08 -15.47 11.72
N SER A 490 1.82 -15.21 12.08
CA SER A 490 1.34 -13.90 12.51
C SER A 490 2.04 -13.49 13.81
N ALA A 491 2.57 -12.26 13.82
CA ALA A 491 3.14 -11.64 15.02
C ALA A 491 2.06 -11.17 16.01
N PHE A 492 0.79 -11.11 15.58
CA PHE A 492 -0.34 -10.54 16.32
C PHE A 492 -1.13 -11.56 17.16
N THR A 493 -0.65 -12.81 17.29
CA THR A 493 -1.33 -13.85 18.08
C THR A 493 -0.75 -13.94 19.49
N GLU A 494 -1.58 -13.64 20.48
CA GLU A 494 -1.25 -13.67 21.90
C GLU A 494 -2.13 -14.66 22.69
N VAL A 495 -1.69 -14.96 23.91
CA VAL A 495 -2.54 -15.68 24.87
C VAL A 495 -3.68 -14.77 25.32
N CYS A 496 -4.88 -15.32 25.34
CA CYS A 496 -6.18 -14.68 25.54
C CYS A 496 -6.84 -14.10 24.29
N ASP A 497 -6.20 -14.19 23.13
CA ASP A 497 -6.87 -13.83 21.88
C ASP A 497 -8.01 -14.80 21.58
N CYS A 498 -9.15 -14.25 21.18
CA CYS A 498 -10.19 -15.08 20.62
C CYS A 498 -10.16 -15.07 19.11
N ILE A 499 -10.03 -16.26 18.53
CA ILE A 499 -9.86 -16.45 17.10
C ILE A 499 -10.98 -17.31 16.51
N THR A 500 -11.37 -16.99 15.27
CA THR A 500 -12.20 -17.87 14.43
C THR A 500 -11.34 -18.30 13.24
N PHE A 501 -10.86 -19.54 13.24
CA PHE A 501 -10.12 -20.11 12.11
C PHE A 501 -11.09 -20.70 11.08
N VAL A 502 -10.87 -20.43 9.79
CA VAL A 502 -11.53 -21.14 8.69
C VAL A 502 -10.49 -21.56 7.65
N GLY A 503 -10.21 -22.87 7.55
CA GLY A 503 -9.17 -23.36 6.66
C GLY A 503 -8.99 -24.88 6.72
N PRO A 504 -8.05 -25.44 5.93
CA PRO A 504 -7.76 -26.86 5.95
C PRO A 504 -7.07 -27.27 7.26
N VAL A 505 -7.43 -28.44 7.77
CA VAL A 505 -6.73 -29.06 8.90
C VAL A 505 -5.33 -29.52 8.46
N GLY A 506 -4.30 -29.11 9.20
CA GLY A 506 -2.91 -29.49 8.99
C GLY A 506 -2.40 -30.50 10.01
N GLN A 507 -1.12 -30.86 9.91
CA GLN A 507 -0.39 -31.58 10.95
C GLN A 507 1.10 -31.32 10.92
N PHE A 508 1.72 -31.51 12.08
CA PHE A 508 3.16 -31.55 12.25
C PHE A 508 3.55 -32.75 13.13
N ASN A 509 4.45 -33.60 12.62
CA ASN A 509 4.95 -34.79 13.33
C ASN A 509 3.85 -35.70 13.91
N GLY A 510 2.75 -35.90 13.17
CA GLY A 510 1.64 -36.77 13.59
C GLY A 510 0.65 -36.13 14.56
N THR A 511 0.77 -34.83 14.83
CA THR A 511 -0.18 -34.07 15.65
C THR A 511 -1.04 -33.18 14.78
N THR A 512 -2.35 -33.31 14.88
CA THR A 512 -3.31 -32.44 14.18
C THR A 512 -3.15 -30.99 14.63
N GLN A 513 -3.19 -30.05 13.70
CA GLN A 513 -3.10 -28.62 13.99
C GLN A 513 -3.92 -27.80 12.99
N LEU A 514 -4.15 -26.53 13.35
CA LEU A 514 -4.72 -25.53 12.45
C LEU A 514 -3.58 -24.61 12.01
N ASP A 515 -3.27 -24.61 10.71
CA ASP A 515 -2.17 -23.86 10.14
C ASP A 515 -2.69 -22.57 9.47
N ALA A 516 -2.13 -21.45 9.89
CA ALA A 516 -2.48 -20.13 9.42
C ALA A 516 -1.22 -19.38 8.91
N VAL A 517 -1.24 -18.87 7.68
CA VAL A 517 -0.19 -17.99 7.13
C VAL A 517 -0.72 -16.56 7.18
N ASP A 518 -0.13 -15.75 8.06
CA ASP A 518 -0.32 -14.31 8.22
C ASP A 518 -1.76 -13.81 8.10
N PHE A 519 -2.41 -13.63 9.25
CA PHE A 519 -3.79 -13.18 9.35
C PHE A 519 -3.81 -11.87 10.13
N ASP A 520 -4.34 -10.84 9.49
CA ASP A 520 -4.79 -9.59 10.09
C ASP A 520 -6.22 -9.82 10.61
N PHE A 521 -6.41 -9.73 11.92
CA PHE A 521 -7.76 -9.70 12.47
C PHE A 521 -8.27 -8.26 12.34
N ASP A 522 -9.31 -8.06 11.53
CA ASP A 522 -10.17 -6.90 11.67
C ASP A 522 -10.81 -6.95 13.08
N THR A 523 -10.13 -6.35 14.06
CA THR A 523 -10.66 -6.16 15.41
C THR A 523 -11.65 -4.99 15.35
N THR A 524 -12.78 -5.21 14.69
CA THR A 524 -13.94 -4.29 14.70
C THR A 524 -14.66 -4.22 16.06
N ASN A 525 -13.92 -4.28 17.16
CA ASN A 525 -14.42 -3.87 18.45
C ASN A 525 -13.39 -2.98 19.16
N GLU A 526 -13.45 -1.70 18.83
CA GLU A 526 -12.96 -0.60 19.67
C GLU A 526 -13.61 -0.53 21.07
N THR A 527 -14.45 -1.50 21.47
CA THR A 527 -14.90 -1.66 22.85
C THR A 527 -15.19 -3.12 23.20
N GLY A 528 -14.20 -3.86 23.71
CA GLY A 528 -14.35 -5.17 24.38
C GLY A 528 -13.29 -5.28 25.50
N PRO A 529 -13.59 -5.94 26.64
CA PRO A 529 -13.07 -5.52 27.94
C PRO A 529 -11.55 -5.66 28.03
N GLY A 530 -10.91 -4.61 28.52
CA GLY A 530 -9.52 -4.70 28.96
C GLY A 530 -9.36 -5.90 29.87
N ASN A 531 -8.29 -6.67 29.67
CA ASN A 531 -7.63 -7.49 30.69
C ASN A 531 -8.59 -8.06 31.76
N GLY A 532 -9.45 -8.99 31.32
CA GLY A 532 -10.19 -9.90 32.20
C GLY A 532 -11.68 -10.03 31.87
N GLU A 533 -12.05 -11.10 31.15
CA GLU A 533 -13.28 -11.90 31.41
C GLU A 533 -13.35 -13.15 30.49
N PHE A 534 -12.31 -13.99 30.50
CA PHE A 534 -12.42 -15.41 30.13
C PHE A 534 -12.00 -16.26 31.35
N PRO A 535 -12.89 -17.10 31.92
CA PRO A 535 -12.59 -17.86 33.14
C PRO A 535 -11.40 -18.82 33.01
N GLU A 536 -11.06 -19.19 31.78
CA GLU A 536 -9.90 -20.04 31.44
C GLU A 536 -8.56 -19.30 31.58
N CYS A 537 -8.58 -17.96 31.64
CA CYS A 537 -7.40 -17.12 31.78
C CYS A 537 -7.24 -16.51 33.19
N GLU A 538 -8.14 -16.82 34.13
CA GLU A 538 -7.99 -16.40 35.53
C GLU A 538 -6.99 -17.30 36.29
N GLY A 539 -5.71 -16.93 36.28
CA GLY A 539 -4.72 -17.56 37.16
C GLY A 539 -3.23 -17.46 36.78
N ALA A 540 -2.89 -16.96 35.59
CA ALA A 540 -1.49 -16.86 35.17
C ALA A 540 -0.81 -15.56 35.68
N GLY A 541 -0.84 -15.36 37.00
CA GLY A 541 -0.15 -14.26 37.67
C GLY A 541 0.87 -14.76 38.69
N THR A 542 2.15 -14.52 38.41
CA THR A 542 3.31 -14.45 39.34
C THR A 542 3.77 -15.72 40.07
N GLY A 543 5.03 -16.09 39.86
CA GLY A 543 5.71 -17.14 40.63
C GLY A 543 7.24 -17.00 40.64
N THR A 544 7.76 -16.15 41.52
CA THR A 544 9.20 -16.08 41.84
C THR A 544 9.61 -17.23 42.78
N ALA A 545 10.76 -17.88 42.52
CA ALA A 545 11.86 -18.21 43.46
C ALA A 545 12.56 -19.56 43.19
N GLY A 546 13.91 -19.56 43.19
CA GLY A 546 14.68 -20.77 43.47
C GLY A 546 16.13 -20.82 42.97
N SER A 547 17.06 -20.15 43.65
CA SER A 547 18.52 -20.26 43.42
C SER A 547 19.08 -21.66 43.75
N SER A 548 20.05 -22.16 42.97
CA SER A 548 21.27 -22.76 43.55
C SER A 548 22.44 -22.83 42.56
N ALA A 549 23.64 -22.60 43.10
CA ALA A 549 24.92 -22.46 42.43
C ALA A 549 25.50 -23.75 41.82
N GLY A 550 26.30 -23.59 40.76
CA GLY A 550 27.22 -24.59 40.22
C GLY A 550 28.35 -23.92 39.42
N THR A 551 29.53 -23.87 40.02
CA THR A 551 30.76 -23.18 39.56
C THR A 551 31.46 -23.86 38.37
N SER A 552 32.25 -23.06 37.65
CA SER A 552 33.49 -23.33 36.85
C SER A 552 33.30 -23.10 35.34
N ALA A 553 34.08 -22.30 34.61
CA ALA A 553 35.34 -21.61 34.89
C ALA A 553 35.53 -20.42 33.92
N GLU A 554 36.26 -19.41 34.38
CA GLU A 554 36.76 -18.23 33.66
C GLU A 554 37.38 -18.54 32.28
N THR A 555 37.07 -17.68 31.31
CA THR A 555 38.09 -17.11 30.43
C THR A 555 37.83 -15.61 30.33
N ALA A 556 38.79 -14.84 30.83
CA ALA A 556 38.69 -13.40 31.01
C ALA A 556 38.53 -12.64 29.69
N ALA A 557 37.50 -11.81 29.59
CA ALA A 557 37.43 -10.69 28.65
C ALA A 557 37.48 -9.39 29.46
N SER A 558 38.41 -8.53 29.04
CA SER A 558 38.73 -7.23 29.63
C SER A 558 37.52 -6.31 29.62
N THR A 559 37.11 -5.80 30.78
CA THR A 559 36.16 -4.69 30.90
C THR A 559 36.81 -3.40 30.40
N SER A 560 36.56 -3.04 29.14
CA SER A 560 36.55 -1.64 28.72
C SER A 560 35.25 -1.01 29.25
N GLU A 561 35.34 0.17 29.87
CA GLU A 561 34.17 1.03 30.06
C GLU A 561 33.53 1.26 28.67
N PRO A 562 32.19 1.28 28.55
CA PRO A 562 31.55 1.54 27.26
C PRO A 562 32.01 2.92 26.78
N MET A 563 32.68 2.93 25.63
CA MET A 563 33.09 4.15 24.97
C MET A 563 31.85 4.65 24.24
N VAL A 564 31.14 5.62 24.83
CA VAL A 564 30.03 6.30 24.16
C VAL A 564 30.55 6.81 22.80
N PRO A 565 29.91 6.44 21.68
CA PRO A 565 30.37 6.85 20.37
C PRO A 565 30.23 8.36 20.16
N VAL A 566 31.00 8.91 19.23
CA VAL A 566 31.06 10.36 18.99
C VAL A 566 29.76 10.89 18.36
N VAL A 567 29.05 10.01 17.66
CA VAL A 567 27.67 10.20 17.20
C VAL A 567 26.87 9.00 17.71
N VAL A 568 25.75 9.25 18.36
CA VAL A 568 24.88 8.23 18.96
C VAL A 568 23.51 8.23 18.28
N ILE A 569 22.89 7.07 18.15
CA ILE A 569 21.46 6.89 17.85
C ILE A 569 20.70 7.28 19.12
N ASN A 570 19.92 8.35 19.02
CA ASN A 570 19.37 9.08 20.17
C ASN A 570 17.85 8.92 20.33
N GLU A 571 17.12 8.79 19.23
CA GLU A 571 15.67 8.62 19.20
C GLU A 571 15.28 7.78 17.98
N ILE A 572 14.27 6.91 18.13
CA ILE A 572 13.78 6.03 17.06
C ILE A 572 12.25 6.07 17.06
N MET A 573 11.65 6.51 15.96
CA MET A 573 10.23 6.36 15.67
C MET A 573 10.06 5.23 14.66
N TYR A 574 9.65 4.06 15.16
CA TYR A 574 9.47 2.85 14.36
C TYR A 574 7.99 2.48 14.13
N ASP A 575 7.05 3.13 14.81
CA ASP A 575 5.60 2.85 14.67
C ASP A 575 4.79 4.17 14.73
N PRO A 576 4.89 5.06 13.75
CA PRO A 576 4.08 6.29 13.71
C PRO A 576 2.56 5.98 13.72
N ALA A 577 1.76 6.74 14.49
CA ALA A 577 0.31 6.54 14.54
C ALA A 577 -0.47 7.48 13.61
N LYS A 578 0.12 8.60 13.17
CA LYS A 578 -0.57 9.58 12.32
C LYS A 578 -0.44 9.31 10.85
N VAL A 579 0.65 8.65 10.45
CA VAL A 579 0.95 8.28 9.08
C VAL A 579 1.54 6.87 9.07
N PRO A 580 1.46 6.13 7.97
CA PRO A 580 2.07 4.80 7.90
C PRO A 580 3.60 4.84 8.01
N ASP A 581 4.17 3.69 8.37
CA ASP A 581 5.60 3.47 8.60
C ASP A 581 6.47 3.93 7.43
N ASP A 582 6.04 3.63 6.20
CA ASP A 582 6.69 4.04 4.94
C ASP A 582 6.82 5.56 4.74
N ARG A 583 6.27 6.34 5.66
CA ARG A 583 6.29 7.80 5.66
C ARG A 583 6.71 8.43 6.98
N GLY A 584 6.33 7.87 8.12
CA GLY A 584 6.53 8.50 9.44
C GLY A 584 7.75 8.03 10.22
N GLU A 585 8.44 6.99 9.76
CA GLU A 585 9.62 6.47 10.43
C GLU A 585 10.81 7.46 10.38
N TYR A 586 11.51 7.56 11.51
CA TYR A 586 12.76 8.30 11.58
C TYR A 586 13.71 7.76 12.65
N VAL A 587 14.99 8.07 12.46
CA VAL A 587 16.09 7.87 13.40
C VAL A 587 16.76 9.21 13.64
N GLU A 588 16.90 9.61 14.90
CA GLU A 588 17.65 10.80 15.28
C GLU A 588 19.07 10.46 15.74
N LEU A 589 20.04 11.23 15.27
CA LEU A 589 21.43 11.16 15.70
C LEU A 589 21.79 12.34 16.60
N PHE A 590 22.63 12.11 17.62
CA PHE A 590 23.18 13.16 18.46
C PHE A 590 24.72 13.17 18.46
N ASN A 591 25.31 14.35 18.34
CA ASN A 591 26.76 14.54 18.41
C ASN A 591 27.23 14.78 19.86
N THR A 592 27.87 13.78 20.46
CA THR A 592 28.34 13.83 21.85
C THR A 592 29.61 14.65 22.02
N SER A 593 30.21 15.18 20.95
CA SER A 593 31.46 15.93 21.00
C SER A 593 31.27 17.46 21.05
N ASP A 594 32.35 18.18 21.32
CA ASP A 594 32.39 19.65 21.25
C ASP A 594 32.83 20.16 19.85
N GLN A 595 32.83 19.30 18.83
CA GLN A 595 33.22 19.64 17.45
C GLN A 595 32.11 19.27 16.48
N GLU A 596 32.01 19.99 15.36
CA GLU A 596 31.11 19.63 14.27
C GLU A 596 31.57 18.33 13.60
N ILE A 597 30.65 17.43 13.29
CA ILE A 597 30.94 16.13 12.66
C ILE A 597 30.24 16.06 11.32
N SER A 598 31.00 15.77 10.27
CA SER A 598 30.44 15.46 8.95
C SER A 598 30.02 14.00 8.90
N ILE A 599 28.74 13.76 8.58
CA ILE A 599 28.18 12.41 8.35
C ILE A 599 27.98 12.12 6.85
N THR A 600 28.54 12.97 5.98
CA THR A 600 28.48 12.74 4.54
C THR A 600 29.20 11.45 4.17
N ASN A 601 28.53 10.59 3.42
CA ASN A 601 28.90 9.21 3.04
C ASN A 601 28.96 8.21 4.20
N TRP A 602 28.36 8.52 5.35
CA TRP A 602 28.08 7.51 6.36
C TRP A 602 26.95 6.59 5.88
N ILE A 603 26.80 5.44 6.50
CA ILE A 603 25.84 4.41 6.10
C ILE A 603 24.86 4.19 7.25
N LEU A 604 23.57 4.30 6.95
CA LEU A 604 22.48 3.84 7.81
C LEU A 604 22.09 2.44 7.35
N ALA A 605 21.89 1.50 8.28
CA ALA A 605 21.52 0.14 7.93
C ALA A 605 20.56 -0.48 8.94
N THR A 606 19.72 -1.39 8.46
CA THR A 606 18.85 -2.27 9.25
C THR A 606 19.05 -3.74 8.85
N LEU A 607 18.25 -4.66 9.39
CA LEU A 607 18.32 -6.08 9.04
C LEU A 607 17.06 -6.50 8.26
N ASP A 608 17.24 -7.28 7.20
CA ASP A 608 16.12 -7.95 6.52
C ASP A 608 15.61 -9.16 7.33
N SER A 609 14.55 -9.80 6.82
CA SER A 609 13.95 -11.00 7.42
C SER A 609 14.89 -12.20 7.52
N GLU A 610 16.01 -12.21 6.78
CA GLU A 610 17.07 -13.21 6.83
C GLU A 610 18.24 -12.80 7.73
N GLY A 611 18.13 -11.66 8.42
CA GLY A 611 19.16 -11.09 9.28
C GLY A 611 20.39 -10.58 8.52
N GLN A 612 20.24 -10.23 7.23
CA GLN A 612 21.28 -9.58 6.44
C GLN A 612 21.14 -8.06 6.51
N GLU A 613 22.26 -7.35 6.47
CA GLU A 613 22.24 -5.88 6.50
C GLU A 613 21.70 -5.30 5.19
N VAL A 614 20.72 -4.41 5.32
CA VAL A 614 20.19 -3.56 4.27
C VAL A 614 20.70 -2.15 4.51
N GLU A 615 21.31 -1.52 3.51
CA GLU A 615 22.11 -0.30 3.71
C GLU A 615 21.67 0.85 2.82
N HIS A 616 21.69 2.06 3.38
CA HIS A 616 21.57 3.33 2.67
C HIS A 616 22.77 4.23 2.95
N THR A 617 23.36 4.79 1.89
CA THR A 617 24.47 5.75 2.04
C THR A 617 23.95 7.18 2.09
N ILE A 618 24.30 7.91 3.15
CA ILE A 618 23.95 9.32 3.34
C ILE A 618 24.76 10.19 2.37
N SER A 619 24.21 10.52 1.21
CA SER A 619 24.94 11.18 0.12
C SER A 619 24.42 12.58 -0.17
N SER A 620 25.33 13.54 -0.32
CA SER A 620 24.98 14.92 -0.68
C SER A 620 26.11 15.62 -1.43
N VAL A 621 25.74 16.54 -2.32
CA VAL A 621 26.69 17.41 -3.04
C VAL A 621 27.31 18.48 -2.14
N THR A 622 26.68 18.74 -0.99
CA THR A 622 27.19 19.62 0.08
C THR A 622 27.42 18.81 1.35
N PRO A 623 28.44 19.14 2.16
CA PRO A 623 28.66 18.43 3.42
C PRO A 623 27.45 18.51 4.35
N LEU A 624 26.93 17.36 4.75
CA LEU A 624 25.95 17.20 5.83
C LEU A 624 26.70 17.05 7.16
N THR A 625 26.40 17.93 8.11
CA THR A 625 27.14 18.07 9.37
C THR A 625 26.20 18.18 10.56
N ILE A 626 26.54 17.48 11.64
CA ILE A 626 25.89 17.61 12.95
C ILE A 626 26.69 18.62 13.78
N PRO A 627 26.09 19.74 14.23
CA PRO A 627 26.76 20.70 15.11
C PRO A 627 27.25 20.06 16.42
N PRO A 628 28.21 20.69 17.14
CA PRO A 628 28.58 20.26 18.48
C PRO A 628 27.34 20.19 19.38
N LYS A 629 27.10 19.05 20.05
CA LYS A 629 25.91 18.84 20.89
C LYS A 629 24.58 19.06 20.15
N GLY A 630 24.58 18.89 18.83
CA GLY A 630 23.42 19.03 17.97
C GLY A 630 22.79 17.68 17.60
N PHE A 631 21.60 17.77 17.04
CA PHE A 631 20.77 16.67 16.56
C PHE A 631 20.80 16.62 15.02
N PHE A 632 20.48 15.46 14.45
CA PHE A 632 20.31 15.29 13.01
C PHE A 632 19.29 14.19 12.76
N VAL A 633 18.18 14.53 12.10
CA VAL A 633 17.05 13.61 11.88
C VAL A 633 17.16 12.97 10.50
N LEU A 634 17.26 11.65 10.47
CA LEU A 634 17.17 10.81 9.27
C LEU A 634 15.75 10.26 9.19
N GLY A 635 15.00 10.53 8.12
CA GLY A 635 13.61 10.06 8.00
C GLY A 635 13.33 9.43 6.64
N VAL A 636 12.35 8.53 6.57
CA VAL A 636 11.94 7.89 5.30
C VAL A 636 11.29 8.88 4.33
N ASN A 637 10.70 9.95 4.86
CA ASN A 637 10.09 11.02 4.07
C ASN A 637 10.39 12.39 4.68
N ALA A 638 11.02 13.30 3.93
CA ALA A 638 11.38 14.62 4.43
C ALA A 638 10.28 15.68 4.30
N ARG A 639 9.04 15.30 3.94
CA ARG A 639 7.91 16.22 3.82
C ARG A 639 7.09 16.23 5.12
N PRO A 640 7.11 17.33 5.92
CA PRO A 640 6.38 17.41 7.19
C PRO A 640 4.88 17.13 7.06
N SER A 641 4.28 17.46 5.91
CA SER A 641 2.85 17.23 5.63
C SER A 641 2.48 15.76 5.39
N ARG A 642 3.47 14.87 5.22
CA ARG A 642 3.26 13.46 4.88
C ARG A 642 3.90 12.50 5.87
N ASN A 643 4.82 12.96 6.71
CA ASN A 643 5.55 12.16 7.70
C ASN A 643 5.04 12.38 9.14
N GLY A 644 3.84 12.93 9.32
CA GLY A 644 3.26 13.21 10.64
C GLY A 644 3.78 14.51 11.30
N GLY A 645 4.43 15.39 10.54
CA GLY A 645 4.90 16.70 11.01
C GLY A 645 6.37 16.74 11.47
N VAL A 646 7.17 15.72 11.15
CA VAL A 646 8.59 15.63 11.49
C VAL A 646 9.41 16.57 10.59
N THR A 647 10.32 17.35 11.18
CA THR A 647 11.35 18.08 10.42
C THR A 647 12.55 17.16 10.23
N VAL A 648 12.77 16.71 8.99
CA VAL A 648 13.84 15.76 8.64
C VAL A 648 15.01 16.52 8.00
N ASP A 649 16.24 16.24 8.45
CA ASP A 649 17.46 16.84 7.90
C ASP A 649 17.97 16.10 6.65
N TYR A 650 17.68 14.79 6.55
CA TYR A 650 18.02 13.96 5.39
C TYR A 650 17.01 12.82 5.18
N GLU A 651 16.51 12.70 3.96
CA GLU A 651 15.62 11.61 3.53
C GLU A 651 16.44 10.35 3.18
N TYR A 652 16.11 9.21 3.80
CA TYR A 652 16.70 7.92 3.44
C TYR A 652 15.80 7.08 2.50
N ASP A 653 16.40 6.13 1.79
CA ASP A 653 15.66 5.25 0.88
C ASP A 653 14.77 4.27 1.66
N PRO A 654 13.50 4.03 1.26
CA PRO A 654 12.56 3.15 1.95
C PRO A 654 12.99 1.67 1.98
N VAL A 655 14.11 1.31 1.35
CA VAL A 655 14.80 0.05 1.62
C VAL A 655 15.19 -0.10 3.10
N ILE A 656 15.38 1.02 3.81
CA ILE A 656 15.51 1.05 5.26
C ILE A 656 14.10 1.11 5.86
N SER A 657 13.70 0.04 6.52
CA SER A 657 12.46 -0.07 7.31
C SER A 657 12.80 -0.35 8.76
N LEU A 658 12.04 0.21 9.71
CA LEU A 658 12.21 -0.03 11.14
C LEU A 658 11.11 -0.97 11.63
N SER A 659 11.45 -2.21 11.98
CA SER A 659 10.40 -3.15 12.42
C SER A 659 9.69 -2.68 13.70
N ASN A 660 8.37 -2.48 13.61
CA ASN A 660 7.43 -2.37 14.73
C ASN A 660 6.92 -3.75 15.21
N THR A 661 7.51 -4.86 14.73
CA THR A 661 7.18 -6.23 15.15
C THR A 661 8.42 -7.03 15.55
N GLY A 662 8.56 -7.33 16.84
CA GLY A 662 9.68 -8.12 17.38
C GLY A 662 11.01 -7.38 17.56
N GLY A 663 11.03 -6.05 17.33
CA GLY A 663 12.24 -5.24 17.40
C GLY A 663 13.05 -5.26 16.11
N ASP A 664 14.08 -4.42 16.03
CA ASP A 664 14.99 -4.33 14.89
C ASP A 664 16.37 -3.81 15.32
N ALA A 665 17.33 -3.83 14.39
CA ALA A 665 18.63 -3.22 14.56
C ALA A 665 18.75 -1.94 13.71
N VAL A 666 19.09 -0.82 14.33
CA VAL A 666 19.54 0.39 13.63
C VAL A 666 21.06 0.48 13.74
N ILE A 667 21.76 0.49 12.61
CA ILE A 667 23.22 0.44 12.55
C ILE A 667 23.74 1.66 11.80
N LEU A 668 24.64 2.41 12.43
CA LEU A 668 25.31 3.56 11.84
C LEU A 668 26.79 3.23 11.60
N LYS A 669 27.27 3.41 10.36
CA LYS A 669 28.67 3.13 9.99
C LYS A 669 29.35 4.32 9.34
N ASP A 670 30.66 4.40 9.52
CA ASP A 670 31.51 5.36 8.82
C ASP A 670 31.71 4.98 7.34
N PRO A 671 32.32 5.84 6.50
CA PRO A 671 32.52 5.54 5.08
C PRO A 671 33.45 4.36 4.78
N ASP A 672 34.22 3.89 5.77
CA ASP A 672 35.07 2.70 5.67
C ASP A 672 34.30 1.41 6.08
N GLY A 673 33.01 1.54 6.44
CA GLY A 673 32.13 0.45 6.86
C GLY A 673 32.30 0.04 8.32
N VAL A 674 32.98 0.85 9.14
CA VAL A 674 33.15 0.58 10.57
C VAL A 674 31.91 1.04 11.31
N VAL A 675 31.31 0.16 12.12
CA VAL A 675 30.18 0.51 12.99
C VAL A 675 30.60 1.61 13.96
N VAL A 676 29.93 2.76 13.83
CA VAL A 676 30.04 3.89 14.75
C VAL A 676 29.11 3.65 15.94
N ASP A 677 27.88 3.23 15.66
CA ASP A 677 26.88 2.94 16.68
C ASP A 677 25.87 1.90 16.19
N ARG A 678 25.24 1.17 17.11
CA ARG A 678 24.22 0.16 16.81
C ARG A 678 23.21 0.10 17.95
N VAL A 679 21.95 -0.02 17.61
CA VAL A 679 20.86 -0.19 18.57
C VAL A 679 20.00 -1.36 18.10
N ASP A 680 20.01 -2.46 18.86
CA ASP A 680 19.08 -3.58 18.70
C ASP A 680 17.89 -3.36 19.65
N TYR A 681 16.90 -2.59 19.22
CA TYR A 681 15.75 -2.27 20.07
C TYR A 681 14.76 -3.43 20.10
N GLU A 682 14.14 -3.64 21.25
CA GLU A 682 13.04 -4.59 21.44
C GLU A 682 11.75 -3.83 21.79
N LEU A 683 10.61 -4.51 21.73
CA LEU A 683 9.29 -3.93 21.97
C LEU A 683 8.79 -4.16 23.40
N ASP A 684 9.58 -4.86 24.21
CA ASP A 684 9.27 -5.23 25.58
C ASP A 684 10.44 -5.02 26.55
N ALA A 685 10.16 -5.15 27.85
CA ALA A 685 11.15 -4.89 28.88
C ALA A 685 12.39 -5.80 28.70
N PRO A 686 13.63 -5.26 28.71
CA PRO A 686 14.00 -4.01 29.38
C PRO A 686 13.81 -2.72 28.57
N TRP A 687 13.49 -2.81 27.27
CA TRP A 687 13.16 -1.66 26.43
C TRP A 687 11.80 -1.05 26.81
N PRO A 688 11.50 0.18 26.37
CA PRO A 688 10.19 0.77 26.58
C PRO A 688 9.13 -0.11 25.93
N LEU A 689 8.07 -0.44 26.69
CA LEU A 689 6.93 -1.16 26.13
C LEU A 689 6.41 -0.39 24.91
N HIS A 690 6.28 -1.10 23.80
CA HIS A 690 5.82 -0.54 22.53
C HIS A 690 4.49 0.21 22.68
N LYS A 691 4.44 1.42 22.13
CA LYS A 691 3.23 2.23 21.97
C LYS A 691 3.24 2.87 20.60
N MET A 692 2.29 2.50 19.74
CA MET A 692 2.06 3.16 18.45
C MET A 692 1.95 4.68 18.63
N GLY A 693 2.67 5.41 17.81
CA GLY A 693 2.80 6.86 17.81
C GLY A 693 3.78 7.41 18.84
N PHE A 694 4.62 6.58 19.47
CA PHE A 694 5.63 7.01 20.42
C PHE A 694 7.01 6.58 19.97
N ALA A 695 7.91 7.54 19.77
CA ALA A 695 9.32 7.26 19.64
C ALA A 695 9.87 6.69 20.95
N ILE A 696 10.87 5.82 20.84
CA ILE A 696 11.75 5.52 21.97
C ILE A 696 12.91 6.51 21.98
N GLU A 697 13.14 7.10 23.14
CA GLU A 697 14.14 8.14 23.37
C GLU A 697 15.18 7.65 24.36
N LEU A 698 16.46 7.81 24.03
CA LEU A 698 17.56 7.55 24.95
C LEU A 698 17.51 8.60 26.09
N ARG A 699 17.55 8.14 27.34
CA ARG A 699 17.37 9.00 28.53
C ARG A 699 18.47 10.04 28.72
N ASP A 700 19.68 9.69 28.32
CA ASP A 700 20.85 10.56 28.34
C ASP A 700 21.79 10.07 27.24
N PRO A 701 22.20 10.94 26.29
CA PRO A 701 23.04 10.56 25.14
C PRO A 701 24.45 10.09 25.52
N TYR A 702 24.83 10.15 26.81
CA TYR A 702 26.09 9.60 27.33
C TYR A 702 25.91 8.24 28.05
N LEU A 703 24.72 7.64 28.00
CA LEU A 703 24.46 6.29 28.49
C LEU A 703 24.74 5.24 27.41
N ASP A 704 24.83 3.99 27.87
CA ASP A 704 24.99 2.83 26.99
C ASP A 704 23.65 2.52 26.31
N ASN A 705 23.54 2.83 25.03
CA ASN A 705 22.32 2.68 24.24
C ASN A 705 22.02 1.23 23.84
N ASP A 706 22.94 0.28 24.10
CA ASP A 706 22.68 -1.17 24.00
C ASP A 706 21.80 -1.69 25.15
N GLN A 707 21.59 -0.88 26.20
CA GLN A 707 20.80 -1.28 27.36
C GLN A 707 19.39 -0.68 27.29
N GLY A 708 18.38 -1.51 27.04
CA GLY A 708 16.97 -1.07 26.98
C GLY A 708 16.50 -0.27 28.20
N GLU A 709 17.07 -0.50 29.39
CA GLU A 709 16.76 0.27 30.62
C GLU A 709 17.09 1.78 30.51
N ASN A 710 18.01 2.14 29.60
CA ASN A 710 18.40 3.52 29.34
C ASN A 710 17.47 4.23 28.34
N TRP A 711 16.46 3.55 27.81
CA TRP A 711 15.46 4.11 26.90
C TRP A 711 14.14 4.37 27.64
N GLY A 712 13.31 5.24 27.07
CA GLY A 712 11.94 5.48 27.52
C GLY A 712 11.05 5.91 26.37
N ASN A 713 9.74 5.74 26.50
CA ASN A 713 8.78 6.28 25.54
C ASN A 713 8.78 7.81 25.62
N ALA A 714 8.73 8.46 24.46
CA ALA A 714 8.61 9.90 24.35
C ALA A 714 7.37 10.45 25.07
N THR A 715 7.50 11.60 25.75
CA THR A 715 6.36 12.24 26.42
C THR A 715 5.85 13.49 25.72
N GLN A 716 6.63 14.07 24.80
CA GLN A 716 6.29 15.29 24.10
C GLN A 716 5.55 14.98 22.81
N THR A 717 4.42 15.64 22.58
CA THR A 717 3.70 15.56 21.31
C THR A 717 4.34 16.50 20.28
N TYR A 718 4.54 16.03 19.06
CA TYR A 718 4.97 16.84 17.90
C TYR A 718 3.98 16.70 16.74
N GLY A 719 4.15 17.55 15.72
CA GLY A 719 3.47 17.40 14.43
C GLY A 719 1.94 17.20 14.55
N ASP A 720 1.46 16.13 13.91
CA ASP A 720 0.04 15.78 13.83
C ASP A 720 -0.50 15.03 15.07
N GLY A 721 0.34 14.82 16.08
CA GLY A 721 -0.06 14.29 17.37
C GLY A 721 0.65 13.00 17.81
N ASP A 722 1.71 12.59 17.12
CA ASP A 722 2.63 11.55 17.62
C ASP A 722 3.58 12.13 18.67
N HIS A 723 4.27 11.26 19.39
CA HIS A 723 5.10 11.56 20.55
C HIS A 723 6.57 11.31 20.23
N GLY A 724 7.42 12.32 20.44
CA GLY A 724 8.84 12.34 20.08
C GLY A 724 9.43 13.73 20.24
N THR A 725 10.74 13.84 20.08
CA THR A 725 11.49 15.10 20.18
C THR A 725 12.40 15.39 18.97
N PRO A 726 11.99 15.11 17.72
CA PRO A 726 12.88 15.21 16.57
C PRO A 726 13.47 16.63 16.41
N GLY A 727 14.80 16.70 16.37
CA GLY A 727 15.62 17.90 16.33
C GLY A 727 15.85 18.58 17.68
N SER A 728 15.53 17.95 18.81
CA SER A 728 15.54 18.57 20.14
C SER A 728 15.91 17.60 21.29
N GLU A 729 16.02 18.13 22.51
CA GLU A 729 16.42 17.31 23.67
C GLU A 729 15.30 16.35 24.11
N ASN A 730 15.64 15.07 24.18
CA ASN A 730 14.77 13.97 24.63
C ASN A 730 14.05 14.25 25.96
N ALA A 731 12.80 13.79 26.04
CA ALA A 731 11.98 13.83 27.24
C ALA A 731 11.21 12.49 27.48
N PRO A 732 11.93 11.39 27.80
CA PRO A 732 11.32 10.08 28.00
C PRO A 732 10.64 9.92 29.38
N GLU A 733 9.66 9.01 29.45
CA GLU A 733 8.87 8.64 30.66
C GLU A 733 9.70 8.28 31.90
#